data_AF-A0A523RYK7-F1
#
_entry.id   AF-A0A523RYK7-F1
#
_cell.length_a   1.000
_cell.length_b   1.000
_cell.length_c   1.000
_cell.angle_alpha   90.00
_cell.angle_beta   90.00
_cell.angle_gamma   90.00
#
_symmetry.space_group_name_H-M   'P 1'
#
loop_
_entity.id
_entity.type
_entity.pdbx_description
1 polymer ?
#
loop_
_entity_poly.entity_id
_entity_poly.type
_entity_poly.pdbx_seq_one_letter_code
_entity_poly.pdbx_strand_id
1 'polypeptide(L)'
;MCCVDESSVMSKLALVHTFLIVSLILGVMQVQVGVSSIAEPLDNTASFSKIQEAQISNENVVATGNWTIGPCNAVFVDGGLAYIGNGRQMEILNISNPTQPTHVSSVFLGYVVEGIYAEGDYVYTATRLGGLQIIDISNVFAPKRISYLRTPAWALGVYVESEVAYVIISYRGLVLVNVSDPAAPVEISQCDTSGKLTDFVVVGDFVYASDSYGGIRVFDVSVKESPTEIGYYDTEWPSLGIAYEGNHVFLASGYGGLHVIDVNNPSSPTQVGHHDTIEYSSDVKVVGGTAFVSEGDPNEGDGAFSIFNVTSPNTPSPLGRCAISGPGYDVIVNGNYAYVPVSERGLSIIYAGNLLSPLEVGNHITGGSARGMFVNGDYAYIANNLAGLRVVNISDATYPVEVGNYRTPGHAIEVFVVDNRAYVADRDNGLLILNVTNPQDITLLGNCKTSTYTYDVHVDQQFAYLACGIDGLVVVDISNPASPYEVGSYGSDVETLDKSGDYVYYIHEGGMVIVDVSIPNNPTRYSSITIYGTKTGIHVKDNITVVTVANFGVKVFDTSDPANPGLIWEYSVPGYVRGVYVDNELFFVAAEGVGLRILNAQNSTYITEVGSYETNGLSIDSFYNDGFIYVIDIDCGFWILEHDCDEDELLSRTEFELGTPPNNPDADSDNLTDGSEVNFYFTDPLNNDSDSDSIPDGWEVQYGLDPLVDDSLQDNDEDDLSALDEYLAGTSPLTNDTDSDSLSDSAELFIYGTSPLNPDTDFDLLPDAWEVKYSLNPLVDDSHLDPDMDDLTNLQEFWIGTNPTLADSDEDGYLDSWEHNNGFDPLDPSVGAIQYLVSNLGWIGLGVIAIMGTITALWILKRYTSSDTYEGYPYDGFTSRK
;
A
#
# COMPACT_ATOMS: atom_id res chain seq x y z
N MET A 1 5.18 27.62 -57.69
CA MET A 1 4.48 28.21 -58.86
C MET A 1 3.01 27.80 -58.78
N CYS A 2 2.11 28.57 -59.39
CA CYS A 2 0.65 28.31 -59.44
C CYS A 2 0.32 27.16 -60.44
N CYS A 3 -0.88 26.59 -60.54
CA CYS A 3 -2.16 26.81 -59.83
C CYS A 3 -2.62 25.47 -59.16
N VAL A 4 -3.89 25.16 -58.79
CA VAL A 4 -5.22 25.34 -59.43
C VAL A 4 -6.32 25.49 -58.36
N ASP A 5 -7.40 26.22 -58.68
CA ASP A 5 -8.59 26.46 -57.86
C ASP A 5 -9.59 25.27 -57.79
N GLU A 6 -10.47 25.22 -56.78
CA GLU A 6 -11.89 25.65 -56.91
C GLU A 6 -12.69 25.55 -55.58
N SER A 7 -13.59 26.52 -55.36
CA SER A 7 -14.70 26.63 -54.37
C SER A 7 -14.53 26.09 -52.92
N SER A 8 -14.64 26.85 -51.81
CA SER A 8 -15.63 27.87 -51.37
C SER A 8 -17.05 27.27 -51.10
N VAL A 9 -17.84 27.68 -50.08
CA VAL A 9 -17.99 28.97 -49.35
C VAL A 9 -18.46 28.78 -47.87
N MET A 10 -17.81 29.46 -46.90
CA MET A 10 -18.29 29.84 -45.53
C MET A 10 -18.66 28.71 -44.53
N SER A 11 -18.54 28.86 -43.19
CA SER A 11 -17.97 29.92 -42.33
C SER A 11 -17.56 29.29 -40.98
N LYS A 12 -16.33 29.47 -40.48
CA LYS A 12 -15.91 30.51 -39.50
C LYS A 12 -16.71 30.53 -38.19
N LEU A 13 -16.12 30.63 -36.99
CA LEU A 13 -14.73 30.57 -36.48
C LEU A 13 -14.89 30.32 -34.96
N ALA A 14 -14.07 29.56 -34.22
CA ALA A 14 -12.72 29.90 -33.72
C ALA A 14 -12.50 29.03 -32.44
N LEU A 15 -11.30 28.70 -31.93
CA LEU A 15 -9.89 28.74 -32.39
C LEU A 15 -9.20 27.59 -31.56
N VAL A 16 -8.29 26.74 -32.10
CA VAL A 16 -6.80 26.90 -32.02
C VAL A 16 -6.25 26.91 -30.59
N HIS A 17 -5.20 26.17 -30.18
CA HIS A 17 -4.26 25.17 -30.76
C HIS A 17 -3.29 24.73 -29.59
N THR A 18 -2.30 23.81 -29.62
CA THR A 18 -1.66 22.93 -30.63
C THR A 18 -0.81 21.85 -29.90
N PHE A 19 -0.74 20.62 -30.45
CA PHE A 19 0.46 19.78 -30.77
C PHE A 19 1.72 19.69 -29.85
N LEU A 20 2.65 18.71 -29.97
CA LEU A 20 2.72 17.26 -30.35
C LEU A 20 4.24 16.86 -30.42
N ILE A 21 4.57 15.55 -30.51
CA ILE A 21 5.89 14.90 -30.85
C ILE A 21 6.80 14.60 -29.63
N VAL A 22 7.32 13.40 -29.26
CA VAL A 22 7.58 12.03 -29.83
C VAL A 22 9.04 11.78 -30.29
N SER A 23 9.87 10.86 -29.76
CA SER A 23 9.82 10.06 -28.50
C SER A 23 11.22 9.97 -27.82
N LEU A 24 12.04 8.90 -27.76
CA LEU A 24 12.11 7.53 -28.33
C LEU A 24 13.24 6.72 -27.59
N ILE A 25 13.39 5.40 -27.82
CA ILE A 25 14.46 4.44 -27.38
C ILE A 25 14.31 3.85 -25.95
N LEU A 26 14.48 2.55 -25.65
CA LEU A 26 14.37 1.21 -26.31
C LEU A 26 14.43 0.15 -25.15
N GLY A 27 13.94 -1.09 -25.21
CA GLY A 27 13.26 -1.88 -26.25
C GLY A 27 13.28 -3.40 -25.91
N VAL A 28 12.98 -4.28 -26.89
CA VAL A 28 13.18 -5.76 -26.85
C VAL A 28 12.18 -6.52 -25.92
N MET A 29 11.59 -7.69 -26.21
CA MET A 29 11.62 -8.63 -27.36
C MET A 29 10.20 -9.17 -27.68
N GLN A 30 10.02 -9.86 -28.83
CA GLN A 30 8.83 -10.70 -29.10
C GLN A 30 9.16 -12.20 -28.93
N VAL A 31 8.26 -12.95 -28.30
CA VAL A 31 8.02 -14.37 -28.60
C VAL A 31 6.52 -14.63 -28.64
N GLN A 32 6.04 -15.35 -29.66
CA GLN A 32 4.64 -15.78 -29.79
C GLN A 32 4.60 -17.30 -29.95
N VAL A 33 4.08 -18.00 -28.95
CA VAL A 33 3.76 -19.44 -29.02
C VAL A 33 2.38 -19.65 -28.39
N GLY A 34 1.56 -20.46 -29.04
CA GLY A 34 0.28 -20.93 -28.48
C GLY A 34 0.10 -22.41 -28.73
N VAL A 35 -0.24 -23.16 -27.68
CA VAL A 35 -0.61 -24.58 -27.75
C VAL A 35 -1.81 -24.81 -26.81
N SER A 36 -2.63 -25.81 -27.14
CA SER A 36 -3.91 -26.10 -26.50
C SER A 36 -3.81 -26.95 -25.23
N SER A 37 -4.69 -26.65 -24.27
CA SER A 37 -5.35 -27.56 -23.31
C SER A 37 -4.80 -28.99 -23.14
N ILE A 38 -4.32 -29.28 -21.93
CA ILE A 38 -4.50 -30.59 -21.28
C ILE A 38 -4.79 -30.32 -19.79
N ALA A 39 -5.64 -31.13 -19.16
CA ALA A 39 -5.86 -31.12 -17.73
C ALA A 39 -5.90 -32.56 -17.21
N GLU A 40 -5.26 -32.82 -16.06
CA GLU A 40 -5.56 -33.89 -15.11
C GLU A 40 -4.86 -33.55 -13.77
N PRO A 41 -5.26 -34.15 -12.62
CA PRO A 41 -5.13 -33.51 -11.31
C PRO A 41 -3.81 -33.78 -10.56
N LEU A 42 -3.52 -32.93 -9.58
CA LEU A 42 -2.65 -33.24 -8.45
C LEU A 42 -3.51 -33.57 -7.23
N ASP A 43 -3.15 -34.64 -6.53
CA ASP A 43 -3.86 -35.14 -5.35
C ASP A 43 -3.31 -34.52 -4.05
N ASN A 44 -4.10 -34.59 -2.98
CA ASN A 44 -3.82 -33.94 -1.70
C ASN A 44 -2.75 -34.70 -0.90
N THR A 45 -1.65 -34.02 -0.52
CA THR A 45 -1.18 -33.95 0.88
C THR A 45 0.00 -32.97 1.02
N ALA A 46 -0.27 -31.76 1.50
CA ALA A 46 0.70 -30.86 2.12
C ALA A 46 0.01 -30.09 3.26
N SER A 47 0.79 -29.57 4.21
CA SER A 47 0.27 -28.91 5.42
C SER A 47 -0.29 -27.52 5.17
N PHE A 48 -1.13 -27.05 6.10
CA PHE A 48 -1.61 -25.67 6.17
C PHE A 48 -0.46 -24.66 6.13
N SER A 49 -0.57 -23.67 5.24
CA SER A 49 0.12 -22.38 5.32
C SER A 49 -0.89 -21.27 4.97
N LYS A 50 -0.59 -20.02 5.36
CA LYS A 50 -1.49 -18.88 5.14
C LYS A 50 -1.71 -18.66 3.63
N ILE A 51 -2.96 -18.49 3.21
CA ILE A 51 -3.30 -17.58 2.10
C ILE A 51 -4.04 -16.41 2.73
N GLN A 52 -3.26 -15.43 3.18
CA GLN A 52 -3.74 -14.09 3.48
C GLN A 52 -4.07 -13.43 2.13
N GLU A 53 -5.20 -12.74 2.00
CA GLU A 53 -5.51 -12.05 0.74
C GLU A 53 -4.42 -11.01 0.48
N ALA A 54 -3.84 -11.03 -0.72
CA ALA A 54 -2.75 -10.14 -1.12
C ALA A 54 -3.26 -8.70 -1.25
N GLN A 55 -3.28 -8.02 -0.10
CA GLN A 55 -3.23 -6.58 0.00
C GLN A 55 -1.99 -6.11 -0.77
N ILE A 56 -2.18 -5.22 -1.74
CA ILE A 56 -1.06 -4.60 -2.47
C ILE A 56 -0.54 -3.44 -1.62
N SER A 57 0.21 -3.78 -0.57
CA SER A 57 1.14 -2.86 0.09
C SER A 57 2.49 -2.86 -0.63
N ASN A 58 3.38 -1.94 -0.27
CA ASN A 58 4.81 -2.15 -0.48
C ASN A 58 5.28 -3.26 0.48
N GLU A 59 6.38 -3.95 0.17
CA GLU A 59 6.86 -5.08 1.01
C GLU A 59 7.25 -4.59 2.41
N ASN A 60 7.72 -3.34 2.51
CA ASN A 60 8.12 -2.62 3.71
C ASN A 60 6.96 -2.26 4.69
N VAL A 61 5.69 -2.57 4.38
CA VAL A 61 4.54 -2.34 5.30
C VAL A 61 3.56 -3.52 5.28
N VAL A 62 3.35 -4.11 6.46
CA VAL A 62 2.50 -5.31 6.62
C VAL A 62 1.37 -5.07 7.63
N ALA A 63 0.25 -5.78 7.45
CA ALA A 63 -0.83 -5.79 8.44
C ALA A 63 -0.67 -6.96 9.42
N THR A 64 -0.49 -6.58 10.68
CA THR A 64 -0.20 -7.47 11.80
C THR A 64 -1.49 -7.85 12.53
N GLY A 65 -2.45 -6.90 12.65
CA GLY A 65 -3.77 -7.15 13.21
C GLY A 65 -4.87 -6.18 12.73
N ASN A 66 -6.12 -6.52 13.05
CA ASN A 66 -7.29 -5.68 12.77
C ASN A 66 -8.40 -5.96 13.80
N TRP A 67 -8.98 -4.90 14.37
CA TRP A 67 -10.24 -4.96 15.11
C TRP A 67 -11.38 -4.38 14.25
N THR A 68 -12.18 -5.27 13.65
CA THR A 68 -13.17 -4.89 12.65
C THR A 68 -14.41 -4.29 13.30
N ILE A 69 -14.71 -3.05 12.93
CA ILE A 69 -15.93 -2.32 13.27
C ILE A 69 -16.44 -1.58 12.02
N GLY A 70 -17.74 -1.34 11.94
CA GLY A 70 -18.31 -0.55 10.86
C GLY A 70 -19.84 -0.42 10.96
N PRO A 71 -20.46 0.20 9.94
CA PRO A 71 -21.90 0.45 9.94
C PRO A 71 -22.71 -0.85 9.76
N CYS A 72 -23.82 -0.93 10.50
CA CYS A 72 -24.82 -1.98 10.42
C CYS A 72 -25.82 -1.72 9.27
N ASN A 73 -25.58 -2.28 8.09
CA ASN A 73 -26.37 -1.94 6.88
C ASN A 73 -27.47 -2.97 6.57
N ALA A 74 -27.19 -4.26 6.68
CA ALA A 74 -28.07 -5.34 6.23
C ALA A 74 -28.35 -6.38 7.33
N VAL A 75 -29.52 -7.03 7.29
CA VAL A 75 -29.87 -8.18 8.11
C VAL A 75 -30.59 -9.27 7.30
N PHE A 76 -30.30 -10.53 7.62
CA PHE A 76 -31.17 -11.65 7.27
C PHE A 76 -31.55 -12.41 8.54
N VAL A 77 -32.74 -13.02 8.56
CA VAL A 77 -33.21 -13.82 9.70
C VAL A 77 -33.71 -15.18 9.19
N ASP A 78 -33.09 -16.25 9.67
CA ASP A 78 -33.64 -17.61 9.56
C ASP A 78 -33.81 -18.24 10.95
N GLY A 79 -34.95 -18.87 11.17
CA GLY A 79 -35.32 -19.55 12.41
C GLY A 79 -35.12 -18.69 13.67
N GLY A 80 -34.04 -18.97 14.39
CA GLY A 80 -33.63 -18.27 15.63
C GLY A 80 -32.27 -17.56 15.52
N LEU A 81 -31.78 -17.32 14.30
CA LEU A 81 -30.52 -16.63 14.01
C LEU A 81 -30.78 -15.35 13.20
N ALA A 82 -29.97 -14.33 13.45
CA ALA A 82 -29.83 -13.15 12.60
C ALA A 82 -28.39 -13.09 12.05
N TYR A 83 -28.27 -12.80 10.77
CA TYR A 83 -27.01 -12.58 10.05
C TYR A 83 -26.95 -11.09 9.71
N ILE A 84 -25.88 -10.38 10.08
CA ILE A 84 -25.84 -8.91 10.10
C ILE A 84 -24.58 -8.42 9.40
N GLY A 85 -24.72 -7.44 8.51
CA GLY A 85 -23.59 -6.77 7.88
C GLY A 85 -23.05 -5.68 8.81
N ASN A 86 -21.89 -5.89 9.42
CA ASN A 86 -21.23 -5.00 10.38
C ASN A 86 -19.91 -4.51 9.76
N GLY A 87 -19.99 -3.50 8.89
CA GLY A 87 -18.87 -3.12 8.02
C GLY A 87 -18.43 -4.29 7.13
N ARG A 88 -17.13 -4.62 7.15
CA ARG A 88 -16.50 -5.70 6.37
C ARG A 88 -16.68 -7.13 6.90
N GLN A 89 -17.44 -7.33 7.97
CA GLN A 89 -17.76 -8.65 8.51
C GLN A 89 -19.26 -8.95 8.47
N MET A 90 -19.60 -10.23 8.32
CA MET A 90 -20.92 -10.73 8.67
C MET A 90 -20.89 -11.26 10.10
N GLU A 91 -21.76 -10.73 10.95
CA GLU A 91 -21.93 -11.14 12.34
C GLU A 91 -23.17 -12.03 12.48
N ILE A 92 -23.07 -13.13 13.25
CA ILE A 92 -24.16 -14.08 13.51
C ILE A 92 -24.62 -13.91 14.96
N LEU A 93 -25.89 -13.56 15.16
CA LEU A 93 -26.54 -13.48 16.46
C LEU A 93 -27.56 -14.60 16.65
N ASN A 94 -27.63 -15.13 17.86
CA ASN A 94 -28.75 -15.94 18.33
C ASN A 94 -29.84 -15.00 18.84
N ILE A 95 -30.97 -14.97 18.14
CA ILE A 95 -32.16 -14.17 18.44
C ILE A 95 -33.32 -15.04 18.98
N SER A 96 -33.04 -16.28 19.39
CA SER A 96 -34.03 -17.17 20.03
C SER A 96 -34.67 -16.56 21.30
N ASN A 97 -34.04 -15.54 21.88
CA ASN A 97 -34.68 -14.58 22.77
C ASN A 97 -34.57 -13.15 22.16
N PRO A 98 -35.59 -12.64 21.47
CA PRO A 98 -35.51 -11.33 20.80
C PRO A 98 -35.30 -10.12 21.71
N THR A 99 -35.49 -10.25 23.03
CA THR A 99 -35.19 -9.18 24.01
C THR A 99 -33.79 -9.30 24.61
N GLN A 100 -33.00 -10.28 24.18
CA GLN A 100 -31.62 -10.52 24.61
C GLN A 100 -30.89 -11.29 23.49
N PRO A 101 -30.63 -10.64 22.33
CA PRO A 101 -29.76 -11.22 21.31
C PRO A 101 -28.38 -11.50 21.89
N THR A 102 -27.70 -12.54 21.39
CA THR A 102 -26.33 -12.87 21.79
C THR A 102 -25.47 -13.23 20.59
N HIS A 103 -24.29 -12.62 20.48
CA HIS A 103 -23.28 -12.99 19.49
C HIS A 103 -22.95 -14.50 19.51
N VAL A 104 -22.79 -15.09 18.33
CA VAL A 104 -22.43 -16.49 18.11
C VAL A 104 -21.04 -16.60 17.50
N SER A 105 -20.80 -15.84 16.43
CA SER A 105 -19.54 -15.79 15.66
C SER A 105 -19.63 -14.65 14.63
N SER A 106 -18.49 -14.30 14.04
CA SER A 106 -18.46 -13.48 12.82
C SER A 106 -17.52 -14.08 11.78
N VAL A 107 -17.61 -13.61 10.54
CA VAL A 107 -16.70 -13.92 9.44
C VAL A 107 -16.32 -12.63 8.72
N PHE A 108 -15.01 -12.41 8.55
CA PHE A 108 -14.49 -11.31 7.74
C PHE A 108 -14.64 -11.62 6.24
N LEU A 109 -15.11 -10.64 5.48
CA LEU A 109 -15.45 -10.77 4.07
C LEU A 109 -14.67 -9.80 3.16
N GLY A 110 -13.74 -9.01 3.73
CA GLY A 110 -12.89 -8.07 2.98
C GLY A 110 -13.59 -6.80 2.47
N TYR A 111 -14.94 -6.78 2.41
CA TYR A 111 -15.71 -5.70 1.81
C TYR A 111 -17.03 -5.44 2.56
N VAL A 112 -17.50 -4.19 2.55
CA VAL A 112 -18.70 -3.77 3.30
C VAL A 112 -19.94 -4.52 2.83
N VAL A 113 -20.65 -5.14 3.76
CA VAL A 113 -21.81 -5.99 3.51
C VAL A 113 -23.08 -5.13 3.39
N GLU A 114 -23.60 -5.03 2.16
CA GLU A 114 -24.76 -4.20 1.81
C GLU A 114 -26.07 -5.01 1.71
N GLY A 115 -25.99 -6.32 1.52
CA GLY A 115 -27.15 -7.22 1.51
C GLY A 115 -26.81 -8.66 1.85
N ILE A 116 -27.75 -9.38 2.47
CA ILE A 116 -27.55 -10.74 3.01
C ILE A 116 -28.77 -11.62 2.68
N TYR A 117 -28.52 -12.87 2.26
CA TYR A 117 -29.54 -13.89 2.08
C TYR A 117 -29.03 -15.26 2.52
N ALA A 118 -29.76 -15.98 3.38
CA ALA A 118 -29.39 -17.33 3.82
C ALA A 118 -30.34 -18.39 3.19
N GLU A 119 -29.77 -19.44 2.60
CA GLU A 119 -30.52 -20.59 2.10
C GLU A 119 -29.78 -21.89 2.46
N GLY A 120 -30.39 -22.72 3.29
CA GLY A 120 -29.81 -23.99 3.75
C GLY A 120 -28.57 -23.80 4.62
N ASP A 121 -27.48 -24.49 4.29
CA ASP A 121 -26.19 -24.42 4.98
C ASP A 121 -25.31 -23.24 4.52
N TYR A 122 -25.85 -22.29 3.73
CA TYR A 122 -25.10 -21.18 3.13
C TYR A 122 -25.71 -19.81 3.38
N VAL A 123 -24.84 -18.81 3.52
CA VAL A 123 -25.18 -17.39 3.42
C VAL A 123 -24.48 -16.77 2.23
N TYR A 124 -25.23 -15.97 1.49
CA TYR A 124 -24.82 -15.22 0.32
C TYR A 124 -24.85 -13.74 0.70
N THR A 125 -23.78 -13.01 0.42
CA THR A 125 -23.69 -11.58 0.77
C THR A 125 -23.25 -10.74 -0.42
N ALA A 126 -23.96 -9.64 -0.66
CA ALA A 126 -23.55 -8.59 -1.60
C ALA A 126 -22.64 -7.59 -0.86
N THR A 127 -21.38 -7.47 -1.31
CA THR A 127 -20.33 -6.79 -0.52
C THR A 127 -19.55 -5.75 -1.34
N ARG A 128 -20.20 -4.67 -1.79
CA ARG A 128 -19.61 -3.60 -2.63
C ARG A 128 -18.68 -4.17 -3.72
N LEU A 129 -17.38 -3.82 -3.69
CA LEU A 129 -16.36 -4.19 -4.69
C LEU A 129 -15.98 -5.68 -4.67
N GLY A 130 -16.25 -6.40 -3.58
CA GLY A 130 -16.07 -7.86 -3.52
C GLY A 130 -17.11 -8.63 -4.33
N GLY A 131 -18.24 -8.00 -4.65
CA GLY A 131 -19.34 -8.65 -5.36
C GLY A 131 -20.13 -9.59 -4.49
N LEU A 132 -20.33 -10.83 -4.95
CA LEU A 132 -21.01 -11.88 -4.21
C LEU A 132 -19.99 -12.69 -3.41
N GLN A 133 -20.06 -12.70 -2.08
CA GLN A 133 -19.33 -13.67 -1.24
C GLN A 133 -20.26 -14.82 -0.84
N ILE A 134 -19.73 -16.02 -0.67
CA ILE A 134 -20.50 -17.21 -0.25
C ILE A 134 -19.84 -17.82 0.99
N ILE A 135 -20.65 -18.00 2.04
CA ILE A 135 -20.25 -18.41 3.38
C ILE A 135 -20.93 -19.74 3.71
N ASP A 136 -20.15 -20.77 4.04
CA ASP A 136 -20.60 -21.99 4.71
C ASP A 136 -20.93 -21.67 6.18
N ILE A 137 -22.18 -21.94 6.58
CA ILE A 137 -22.69 -21.79 7.94
C ILE A 137 -23.16 -23.11 8.56
N SER A 138 -22.81 -24.26 7.95
CA SER A 138 -23.09 -25.60 8.50
C SER A 138 -22.56 -25.78 9.94
N ASN A 139 -21.53 -25.00 10.30
CA ASN A 139 -21.18 -24.69 11.67
C ASN A 139 -21.27 -23.18 11.96
N VAL A 140 -22.41 -22.72 12.47
CA VAL A 140 -22.66 -21.32 12.85
C VAL A 140 -21.73 -20.76 13.94
N PHE A 141 -20.90 -21.58 14.58
CA PHE A 141 -19.85 -21.13 15.51
C PHE A 141 -18.48 -20.92 14.85
N ALA A 142 -18.31 -21.34 13.60
CA ALA A 142 -17.12 -21.11 12.78
C ALA A 142 -17.51 -20.94 11.30
N PRO A 143 -18.33 -19.91 10.96
CA PRO A 143 -18.72 -19.62 9.59
C PRO A 143 -17.49 -19.35 8.73
N LYS A 144 -17.49 -19.85 7.49
CA LYS A 144 -16.33 -19.75 6.59
C LYS A 144 -16.74 -19.27 5.21
N ARG A 145 -16.16 -18.16 4.73
CA ARG A 145 -16.20 -17.83 3.31
C ARG A 145 -15.53 -18.94 2.50
N ILE A 146 -16.29 -19.59 1.63
CA ILE A 146 -15.81 -20.71 0.79
C ILE A 146 -15.50 -20.27 -0.63
N SER A 147 -16.15 -19.23 -1.14
CA SER A 147 -15.90 -18.67 -2.47
C SER A 147 -16.39 -17.22 -2.58
N TYR A 148 -16.18 -16.63 -3.76
CA TYR A 148 -16.77 -15.36 -4.16
C TYR A 148 -16.93 -15.30 -5.69
N LEU A 149 -17.77 -14.39 -6.17
CA LEU A 149 -17.81 -13.95 -7.57
C LEU A 149 -17.68 -12.43 -7.60
N ARG A 150 -16.61 -11.94 -8.23
CA ARG A 150 -16.34 -10.50 -8.41
C ARG A 150 -17.29 -9.90 -9.45
N THR A 151 -18.01 -8.85 -9.08
CA THR A 151 -18.99 -8.16 -9.92
C THR A 151 -18.39 -6.95 -10.65
N PRO A 152 -19.02 -6.45 -11.74
CA PRO A 152 -18.47 -5.35 -12.55
C PRO A 152 -18.55 -3.96 -11.89
N ALA A 153 -19.28 -3.82 -10.79
CA ALA A 153 -19.31 -2.66 -9.88
C ALA A 153 -19.85 -3.12 -8.51
N TRP A 154 -20.23 -2.19 -7.62
CA TRP A 154 -20.70 -2.51 -6.26
C TRP A 154 -21.94 -3.42 -6.26
N ALA A 155 -21.84 -4.63 -5.70
CA ALA A 155 -23.00 -5.41 -5.32
C ALA A 155 -23.67 -4.79 -4.08
N LEU A 156 -24.99 -4.54 -4.16
CA LEU A 156 -25.76 -3.87 -3.11
C LEU A 156 -26.81 -4.75 -2.44
N GLY A 157 -27.26 -5.82 -3.10
CA GLY A 157 -28.28 -6.73 -2.58
C GLY A 157 -28.17 -8.11 -3.24
N VAL A 158 -28.65 -9.14 -2.54
CA VAL A 158 -28.64 -10.53 -3.01
C VAL A 158 -29.89 -11.28 -2.55
N TYR A 159 -30.36 -12.19 -3.40
CA TYR A 159 -31.46 -13.14 -3.14
C TYR A 159 -31.12 -14.44 -3.87
N VAL A 160 -31.43 -15.60 -3.27
CA VAL A 160 -31.17 -16.91 -3.90
C VAL A 160 -32.46 -17.71 -4.07
N GLU A 161 -32.56 -18.41 -5.19
CA GLU A 161 -33.66 -19.30 -5.52
C GLU A 161 -33.11 -20.65 -6.00
N SER A 162 -32.95 -21.61 -5.08
CA SER A 162 -32.52 -23.00 -5.31
C SER A 162 -31.09 -23.19 -5.83
N GLU A 163 -30.77 -22.63 -6.99
CA GLU A 163 -29.47 -22.76 -7.67
C GLU A 163 -29.03 -21.44 -8.35
N VAL A 164 -29.86 -20.39 -8.31
CA VAL A 164 -29.56 -19.08 -8.90
C VAL A 164 -29.57 -17.99 -7.83
N ALA A 165 -28.42 -17.36 -7.62
CA ALA A 165 -28.31 -16.10 -6.91
C ALA A 165 -28.54 -14.93 -7.89
N TYR A 166 -29.42 -14.02 -7.50
CA TYR A 166 -29.65 -12.76 -8.15
C TYR A 166 -28.89 -11.70 -7.36
N VAL A 167 -28.15 -10.82 -8.03
CA VAL A 167 -27.31 -9.81 -7.37
C VAL A 167 -27.51 -8.46 -8.07
N ILE A 168 -27.98 -7.45 -7.34
CA ILE A 168 -28.10 -6.09 -7.89
C ILE A 168 -26.77 -5.35 -7.78
N ILE A 169 -26.38 -4.72 -8.88
CA ILE A 169 -25.09 -4.06 -9.04
C ILE A 169 -25.32 -2.56 -9.34
N SER A 170 -24.78 -1.70 -8.49
CA SER A 170 -24.84 -0.24 -8.62
C SER A 170 -24.39 0.22 -10.00
N TYR A 171 -25.22 1.02 -10.68
CA TYR A 171 -25.03 1.50 -12.07
C TYR A 171 -24.88 0.41 -13.15
N ARG A 172 -25.17 -0.86 -12.83
CA ARG A 172 -24.93 -2.04 -13.69
C ARG A 172 -26.09 -3.04 -13.72
N GLY A 173 -27.19 -2.72 -13.04
CA GLY A 173 -28.43 -3.49 -13.10
C GLY A 173 -28.32 -4.81 -12.33
N LEU A 174 -28.66 -5.91 -13.00
CA LEU A 174 -28.89 -7.20 -12.38
C LEU A 174 -27.91 -8.24 -12.94
N VAL A 175 -27.17 -8.93 -12.07
CA VAL A 175 -26.35 -10.10 -12.41
C VAL A 175 -27.03 -11.36 -11.88
N LEU A 176 -27.08 -12.40 -12.71
CA LEU A 176 -27.53 -13.75 -12.32
C LEU A 176 -26.30 -14.66 -12.21
N VAL A 177 -26.18 -15.36 -11.08
CA VAL A 177 -25.06 -16.24 -10.75
C VAL A 177 -25.60 -17.64 -10.45
N ASN A 178 -24.99 -18.66 -11.06
CA ASN A 178 -25.22 -20.05 -10.71
C ASN A 178 -24.47 -20.35 -9.41
N VAL A 179 -25.19 -20.82 -8.39
CA VAL A 179 -24.66 -21.20 -7.07
C VAL A 179 -24.99 -22.66 -6.71
N SER A 180 -25.30 -23.50 -7.71
CA SER A 180 -25.47 -24.95 -7.55
C SER A 180 -24.21 -25.66 -7.04
N ASP A 181 -23.03 -25.06 -7.29
CA ASP A 181 -21.80 -25.31 -6.51
C ASP A 181 -21.43 -24.04 -5.73
N PRO A 182 -21.76 -23.97 -4.43
CA PRO A 182 -21.40 -22.85 -3.56
C PRO A 182 -19.90 -22.62 -3.38
N ALA A 183 -19.03 -23.54 -3.80
CA ALA A 183 -17.58 -23.34 -3.82
C ALA A 183 -17.05 -22.80 -5.17
N ALA A 184 -17.86 -22.85 -6.23
CA ALA A 184 -17.50 -22.43 -7.59
C ALA A 184 -18.64 -21.67 -8.30
N PRO A 185 -19.05 -20.48 -7.79
CA PRO A 185 -20.10 -19.67 -8.41
C PRO A 185 -19.71 -19.17 -9.80
N VAL A 186 -20.67 -19.17 -10.74
CA VAL A 186 -20.43 -18.77 -12.15
C VAL A 186 -21.48 -17.79 -12.62
N GLU A 187 -21.07 -16.68 -13.24
CA GLU A 187 -21.99 -15.73 -13.87
C GLU A 187 -22.77 -16.41 -15.01
N ILE A 188 -24.11 -16.35 -14.94
CA ILE A 188 -25.02 -16.82 -15.98
C ILE A 188 -25.21 -15.70 -17.01
N SER A 189 -25.43 -14.47 -16.52
CA SER A 189 -25.71 -13.29 -17.34
C SER A 189 -25.70 -11.99 -16.53
N GLN A 190 -25.70 -10.86 -17.25
CA GLN A 190 -25.96 -9.52 -16.74
C GLN A 190 -27.06 -8.84 -17.58
N CYS A 191 -27.97 -8.11 -16.93
CA CYS A 191 -28.77 -7.07 -17.56
C CYS A 191 -28.36 -5.69 -17.00
N ASP A 192 -27.67 -4.87 -17.82
CA ASP A 192 -27.50 -3.45 -17.51
C ASP A 192 -28.88 -2.75 -17.40
N THR A 193 -28.94 -1.66 -16.62
CA THR A 193 -30.10 -0.76 -16.50
C THR A 193 -29.65 0.69 -16.62
N SER A 194 -30.57 1.60 -16.91
CA SER A 194 -30.31 3.06 -16.85
C SER A 194 -30.35 3.61 -15.43
N GLY A 195 -30.90 2.86 -14.47
CA GLY A 195 -31.00 3.22 -13.06
C GLY A 195 -29.74 2.97 -12.22
N LYS A 196 -29.81 3.35 -10.95
CA LYS A 196 -28.92 2.80 -9.91
C LYS A 196 -29.81 2.04 -8.92
N LEU A 197 -29.82 0.71 -9.07
CA LEU A 197 -30.58 -0.18 -8.21
C LEU A 197 -30.10 -0.10 -6.75
N THR A 198 -31.01 -0.36 -5.82
CA THR A 198 -30.81 -0.22 -4.38
C THR A 198 -31.24 -1.45 -3.59
N ASP A 199 -32.40 -2.01 -3.89
CA ASP A 199 -32.93 -3.28 -3.38
C ASP A 199 -33.80 -3.96 -4.45
N PHE A 200 -34.20 -5.23 -4.26
CA PHE A 200 -35.04 -5.96 -5.20
C PHE A 200 -35.80 -7.16 -4.62
N VAL A 201 -36.86 -7.55 -5.30
CA VAL A 201 -37.67 -8.74 -5.03
C VAL A 201 -37.87 -9.57 -6.28
N VAL A 202 -37.67 -10.88 -6.15
CA VAL A 202 -37.87 -11.89 -7.20
C VAL A 202 -39.25 -12.53 -7.05
N VAL A 203 -39.99 -12.65 -8.14
CA VAL A 203 -41.37 -13.14 -8.17
C VAL A 203 -41.57 -14.05 -9.39
N GLY A 204 -41.03 -15.27 -9.30
CA GLY A 204 -41.01 -16.21 -10.42
C GLY A 204 -40.17 -15.66 -11.57
N ASP A 205 -40.78 -15.48 -12.74
CA ASP A 205 -40.10 -15.03 -13.96
C ASP A 205 -39.74 -13.52 -13.97
N PHE A 206 -39.97 -12.77 -12.88
CA PHE A 206 -39.72 -11.33 -12.80
C PHE A 206 -38.87 -10.91 -11.61
N VAL A 207 -38.00 -9.92 -11.82
CA VAL A 207 -37.34 -9.15 -10.76
C VAL A 207 -37.84 -7.72 -10.80
N TYR A 208 -38.35 -7.24 -9.65
CA TYR A 208 -38.66 -5.83 -9.44
C TYR A 208 -37.56 -5.25 -8.56
N ALA A 209 -36.93 -4.15 -8.97
CA ALA A 209 -35.88 -3.50 -8.21
C ALA A 209 -36.19 -2.01 -8.02
N SER A 210 -35.92 -1.47 -6.84
CA SER A 210 -35.96 -0.03 -6.55
C SER A 210 -34.80 0.69 -7.26
N ASP A 211 -35.00 1.97 -7.60
CA ASP A 211 -33.98 2.85 -8.17
C ASP A 211 -33.76 4.09 -7.29
N SER A 212 -32.51 4.35 -6.92
CA SER A 212 -32.10 5.57 -6.19
C SER A 212 -32.27 6.87 -6.99
N TYR A 213 -32.51 6.82 -8.30
CA TYR A 213 -33.00 7.98 -9.06
C TYR A 213 -34.51 8.19 -8.95
N GLY A 214 -35.25 7.21 -8.42
CA GLY A 214 -36.69 7.23 -8.17
C GLY A 214 -37.41 6.05 -8.81
N GLY A 215 -38.22 5.34 -8.03
CA GLY A 215 -39.18 4.35 -8.48
C GLY A 215 -38.60 2.95 -8.68
N ILE A 216 -39.01 2.25 -9.74
CA ILE A 216 -38.62 0.87 -10.04
C ILE A 216 -38.16 0.62 -11.46
N ARG A 217 -37.34 -0.42 -11.59
CA ARG A 217 -37.01 -1.14 -12.83
C ARG A 217 -37.54 -2.57 -12.73
N VAL A 218 -37.95 -3.14 -13.86
CA VAL A 218 -38.58 -4.47 -13.92
C VAL A 218 -37.88 -5.31 -14.98
N PHE A 219 -37.34 -6.45 -14.56
CA PHE A 219 -36.60 -7.38 -15.41
C PHE A 219 -37.40 -8.67 -15.61
N ASP A 220 -37.51 -9.13 -16.86
CA ASP A 220 -37.89 -10.50 -17.19
C ASP A 220 -36.64 -11.38 -17.04
N VAL A 221 -36.75 -12.43 -16.22
CA VAL A 221 -35.71 -13.42 -15.91
C VAL A 221 -36.15 -14.85 -16.25
N SER A 222 -37.20 -15.02 -17.07
CA SER A 222 -37.68 -16.33 -17.54
C SER A 222 -36.63 -17.13 -18.32
N VAL A 223 -35.66 -16.43 -18.93
CA VAL A 223 -34.45 -16.99 -19.55
C VAL A 223 -33.24 -16.45 -18.78
N LYS A 224 -32.68 -17.27 -17.89
CA LYS A 224 -31.61 -16.86 -16.95
C LYS A 224 -30.31 -16.45 -17.68
N GLU A 225 -30.12 -16.91 -18.92
CA GLU A 225 -29.00 -16.57 -19.81
C GLU A 225 -29.22 -15.27 -20.61
N SER A 226 -30.42 -14.68 -20.57
CA SER A 226 -30.79 -13.48 -21.33
C SER A 226 -31.87 -12.64 -20.61
N PRO A 227 -31.63 -12.20 -19.36
CA PRO A 227 -32.53 -11.31 -18.65
C PRO A 227 -32.67 -9.97 -19.39
N THR A 228 -33.85 -9.34 -19.31
CA THR A 228 -34.11 -8.05 -19.99
C THR A 228 -34.94 -7.10 -19.15
N GLU A 229 -34.56 -5.82 -19.09
CA GLU A 229 -35.42 -4.77 -18.54
C GLU A 229 -36.63 -4.56 -19.47
N ILE A 230 -37.83 -4.86 -18.97
CA ILE A 230 -39.08 -4.84 -19.74
C ILE A 230 -40.01 -3.68 -19.40
N GLY A 231 -39.82 -3.02 -18.26
CA GLY A 231 -40.69 -1.98 -17.75
C GLY A 231 -40.09 -1.20 -16.59
N TYR A 232 -40.62 -0.01 -16.33
CA TYR A 232 -40.18 0.88 -15.27
C TYR A 232 -41.31 1.83 -14.85
N TYR A 233 -41.20 2.43 -13.67
CA TYR A 233 -42.05 3.52 -13.19
C TYR A 233 -41.22 4.42 -12.28
N ASP A 234 -41.15 5.72 -12.54
CA ASP A 234 -40.36 6.67 -11.73
C ASP A 234 -41.20 7.37 -10.64
N THR A 235 -40.64 7.56 -9.45
CA THR A 235 -41.19 8.41 -8.38
C THR A 235 -40.40 9.72 -8.26
N GLU A 236 -40.91 10.73 -7.51
CA GLU A 236 -40.22 12.02 -7.34
C GLU A 236 -38.98 11.96 -6.41
N TRP A 237 -38.78 10.86 -5.70
CA TRP A 237 -37.76 10.69 -4.66
C TRP A 237 -37.06 9.33 -4.78
N PRO A 238 -35.78 9.19 -4.41
CA PRO A 238 -35.05 7.92 -4.42
C PRO A 238 -35.87 6.79 -3.79
N SER A 239 -36.03 5.67 -4.51
CA SER A 239 -36.53 4.44 -3.90
C SER A 239 -35.35 3.64 -3.40
N LEU A 240 -35.40 3.22 -2.14
CA LEU A 240 -34.31 2.53 -1.47
C LEU A 240 -34.66 1.05 -1.32
N GLY A 241 -35.56 0.69 -0.40
CA GLY A 241 -36.04 -0.68 -0.22
C GLY A 241 -37.38 -1.01 -0.89
N ILE A 242 -37.63 -2.30 -1.14
CA ILE A 242 -38.76 -2.80 -1.95
C ILE A 242 -39.34 -4.13 -1.45
N ALA A 243 -40.67 -4.21 -1.40
CA ALA A 243 -41.39 -5.45 -1.14
C ALA A 243 -42.44 -5.77 -2.21
N TYR A 244 -42.87 -7.03 -2.28
CA TYR A 244 -43.95 -7.48 -3.15
C TYR A 244 -45.00 -8.27 -2.37
N GLU A 245 -46.27 -7.95 -2.56
CA GLU A 245 -47.40 -8.80 -2.15
C GLU A 245 -48.60 -8.63 -3.09
N GLY A 246 -49.25 -9.74 -3.46
CA GLY A 246 -50.57 -9.71 -4.09
C GLY A 246 -50.65 -8.90 -5.39
N ASN A 247 -49.67 -9.05 -6.28
CA ASN A 247 -49.49 -8.31 -7.54
C ASN A 247 -49.21 -6.80 -7.37
N HIS A 248 -48.79 -6.37 -6.19
CA HIS A 248 -48.34 -5.01 -5.91
C HIS A 248 -46.90 -5.02 -5.41
N VAL A 249 -46.13 -4.04 -5.88
CA VAL A 249 -44.83 -3.65 -5.38
C VAL A 249 -45.00 -2.47 -4.42
N PHE A 250 -44.24 -2.47 -3.33
CA PHE A 250 -44.23 -1.49 -2.27
C PHE A 250 -42.82 -0.89 -2.20
N LEU A 251 -42.71 0.42 -2.07
CA LEU A 251 -41.42 1.13 -2.06
C LEU A 251 -41.30 2.04 -0.85
N ALA A 252 -40.17 2.00 -0.18
CA ALA A 252 -39.70 3.09 0.67
C ALA A 252 -38.99 4.10 -0.24
N SER A 253 -39.61 5.27 -0.43
CA SER A 253 -39.18 6.28 -1.41
C SER A 253 -38.58 7.53 -0.75
N GLY A 254 -37.75 7.37 0.28
CA GLY A 254 -37.14 8.48 1.00
C GLY A 254 -38.20 9.40 1.61
N TYR A 255 -38.11 10.71 1.35
CA TYR A 255 -39.14 11.68 1.77
C TYR A 255 -40.49 11.56 1.01
N GLY A 256 -40.59 10.71 -0.01
CA GLY A 256 -41.87 10.33 -0.63
C GLY A 256 -42.68 9.30 0.17
N GLY A 257 -42.06 8.65 1.17
CA GLY A 257 -42.70 7.66 2.01
C GLY A 257 -43.05 6.36 1.27
N LEU A 258 -44.16 5.75 1.66
CA LEU A 258 -44.60 4.44 1.17
C LEU A 258 -45.39 4.57 -0.14
N HIS A 259 -44.79 4.20 -1.27
CA HIS A 259 -45.50 4.10 -2.56
C HIS A 259 -46.01 2.68 -2.81
N VAL A 260 -47.12 2.56 -3.56
CA VAL A 260 -47.69 1.25 -3.98
C VAL A 260 -47.92 1.23 -5.48
N ILE A 261 -47.26 0.29 -6.15
CA ILE A 261 -47.22 0.12 -7.60
C ILE A 261 -47.93 -1.18 -7.99
N ASP A 262 -48.95 -1.10 -8.84
CA ASP A 262 -49.56 -2.26 -9.49
C ASP A 262 -48.60 -2.78 -10.57
N VAL A 263 -48.30 -4.09 -10.50
CA VAL A 263 -47.41 -4.79 -11.45
C VAL A 263 -48.12 -5.94 -12.19
N ASN A 264 -49.45 -5.91 -12.30
CA ASN A 264 -50.24 -6.86 -13.11
C ASN A 264 -49.86 -6.83 -14.61
N ASN A 265 -49.20 -5.74 -15.07
CA ASN A 265 -48.44 -5.73 -16.31
C ASN A 265 -46.97 -5.32 -16.01
N PRO A 266 -46.05 -6.28 -15.86
CA PRO A 266 -44.63 -5.99 -15.55
C PRO A 266 -43.93 -5.07 -16.56
N SER A 267 -44.41 -5.01 -17.81
CA SER A 267 -43.87 -4.11 -18.85
C SER A 267 -44.42 -2.67 -18.81
N SER A 268 -45.36 -2.37 -17.93
CA SER A 268 -45.95 -1.04 -17.74
C SER A 268 -46.52 -0.91 -16.32
N PRO A 269 -45.67 -0.98 -15.28
CA PRO A 269 -46.10 -0.83 -13.89
C PRO A 269 -46.69 0.57 -13.63
N THR A 270 -47.62 0.68 -12.68
CA THR A 270 -48.30 1.95 -12.38
C THR A 270 -48.60 2.15 -10.90
N GLN A 271 -48.23 3.31 -10.33
CA GLN A 271 -48.63 3.67 -8.97
C GLN A 271 -50.17 3.71 -8.81
N VAL A 272 -50.67 3.00 -7.80
CA VAL A 272 -52.09 2.96 -7.41
C VAL A 272 -52.36 3.64 -6.07
N GLY A 273 -51.36 3.75 -5.20
CA GLY A 273 -51.44 4.41 -3.90
C GLY A 273 -50.10 4.98 -3.43
N HIS A 274 -50.14 5.84 -2.41
CA HIS A 274 -48.97 6.29 -1.64
C HIS A 274 -49.41 6.73 -0.24
N HIS A 275 -48.47 6.87 0.68
CA HIS A 275 -48.64 7.60 1.94
C HIS A 275 -47.28 8.13 2.43
N ASP A 276 -47.17 9.45 2.54
CA ASP A 276 -46.01 10.17 3.07
C ASP A 276 -45.62 9.63 4.47
N THR A 277 -44.34 9.34 4.71
CA THR A 277 -43.83 9.00 6.04
C THR A 277 -43.57 10.28 6.86
N ILE A 278 -43.21 10.12 8.15
CA ILE A 278 -42.88 11.29 8.99
C ILE A 278 -41.40 11.66 8.83
N GLU A 279 -40.53 10.66 8.80
CA GLU A 279 -39.10 10.79 8.49
C GLU A 279 -38.80 10.12 7.13
N TYR A 280 -37.56 10.23 6.67
CA TYR A 280 -37.08 9.62 5.42
C TYR A 280 -37.23 8.10 5.45
N SER A 281 -37.96 7.50 4.50
CA SER A 281 -38.19 6.05 4.44
C SER A 281 -37.07 5.30 3.69
N SER A 282 -36.50 4.28 4.34
CA SER A 282 -35.35 3.53 3.84
C SER A 282 -35.73 2.18 3.24
N ASP A 283 -36.47 1.34 3.97
CA ASP A 283 -36.92 0.02 3.48
C ASP A 283 -38.36 -0.30 3.90
N VAL A 284 -39.00 -1.21 3.18
CA VAL A 284 -40.35 -1.71 3.43
C VAL A 284 -40.44 -3.23 3.28
N LYS A 285 -40.93 -3.92 4.32
CA LYS A 285 -41.40 -5.31 4.23
C LYS A 285 -42.91 -5.39 4.22
N VAL A 286 -43.48 -6.31 3.45
CA VAL A 286 -44.94 -6.57 3.48
C VAL A 286 -45.21 -8.03 3.86
N VAL A 287 -46.11 -8.20 4.84
CA VAL A 287 -46.59 -9.51 5.31
C VAL A 287 -48.09 -9.44 5.62
N GLY A 288 -48.91 -10.18 4.87
CA GLY A 288 -50.33 -10.39 5.16
C GLY A 288 -51.18 -9.13 5.03
N GLY A 289 -50.89 -8.26 4.06
CA GLY A 289 -51.54 -6.97 3.88
C GLY A 289 -51.08 -5.88 4.87
N THR A 290 -49.96 -6.10 5.56
CA THR A 290 -49.34 -5.14 6.48
C THR A 290 -47.95 -4.79 5.97
N ALA A 291 -47.68 -3.51 5.74
CA ALA A 291 -46.35 -2.99 5.43
C ALA A 291 -45.67 -2.51 6.71
N PHE A 292 -44.38 -2.80 6.85
CA PHE A 292 -43.50 -2.41 7.93
C PHE A 292 -42.38 -1.60 7.28
N VAL A 293 -42.19 -0.35 7.69
CA VAL A 293 -41.30 0.62 7.04
C VAL A 293 -40.27 1.10 8.04
N SER A 294 -38.99 1.01 7.68
CA SER A 294 -37.90 1.67 8.39
C SER A 294 -37.84 3.14 7.96
N GLU A 295 -37.74 4.04 8.94
CA GLU A 295 -37.62 5.48 8.74
C GLU A 295 -36.40 6.04 9.52
N GLY A 296 -35.90 7.18 9.05
CA GLY A 296 -34.94 8.02 9.76
C GLY A 296 -34.01 8.71 8.78
N ASP A 297 -33.68 9.97 9.04
CA ASP A 297 -32.75 10.72 8.20
C ASP A 297 -31.30 10.36 8.57
N PRO A 298 -30.45 9.91 7.63
CA PRO A 298 -29.04 9.62 7.89
C PRO A 298 -28.24 10.78 8.51
N ASN A 299 -28.76 12.02 8.43
CA ASN A 299 -28.11 13.23 8.93
C ASN A 299 -28.67 13.73 10.28
N GLU A 300 -29.86 13.29 10.70
CA GLU A 300 -30.51 13.77 11.95
C GLU A 300 -30.38 12.78 13.12
N GLY A 301 -30.00 11.52 12.88
CA GLY A 301 -29.58 10.56 13.93
C GLY A 301 -30.71 9.99 14.80
N ASP A 302 -31.93 10.52 14.69
CA ASP A 302 -33.17 9.86 15.09
C ASP A 302 -33.69 8.96 13.96
N GLY A 303 -34.58 8.02 14.31
CA GLY A 303 -35.29 7.20 13.33
C GLY A 303 -36.44 6.43 13.95
N ALA A 304 -37.22 5.76 13.09
CA ALA A 304 -38.47 5.15 13.49
C ALA A 304 -38.80 3.88 12.71
N PHE A 305 -39.78 3.16 13.23
CA PHE A 305 -40.38 2.00 12.60
C PHE A 305 -41.89 2.23 12.53
N SER A 306 -42.41 2.35 11.31
CA SER A 306 -43.83 2.59 11.02
C SER A 306 -44.50 1.36 10.45
N ILE A 307 -45.79 1.21 10.75
CA ILE A 307 -46.61 0.10 10.28
C ILE A 307 -47.82 0.67 9.54
N PHE A 308 -48.07 0.18 8.33
CA PHE A 308 -49.21 0.57 7.49
C PHE A 308 -50.07 -0.65 7.12
N ASN A 309 -51.39 -0.47 7.13
CA ASN A 309 -52.31 -1.40 6.49
C ASN A 309 -52.34 -1.11 4.98
N VAL A 310 -51.98 -2.10 4.18
CA VAL A 310 -51.94 -2.07 2.71
C VAL A 310 -52.92 -3.04 2.05
N THR A 311 -53.81 -3.69 2.82
CA THR A 311 -54.91 -4.54 2.28
C THR A 311 -55.82 -3.84 1.26
N SER A 312 -55.80 -2.51 1.24
CA SER A 312 -56.38 -1.67 0.18
C SER A 312 -55.25 -0.86 -0.46
N PRO A 313 -54.57 -1.38 -1.51
CA PRO A 313 -53.29 -0.84 -2.00
C PRO A 313 -53.38 0.61 -2.50
N ASN A 314 -54.56 1.03 -2.96
CA ASN A 314 -54.82 2.42 -3.38
C ASN A 314 -54.82 3.44 -2.23
N THR A 315 -54.92 2.97 -0.98
CA THR A 315 -54.98 3.81 0.23
C THR A 315 -54.22 3.13 1.39
N PRO A 316 -52.87 3.14 1.38
CA PRO A 316 -52.08 2.78 2.55
C PRO A 316 -52.52 3.63 3.75
N SER A 317 -52.58 3.03 4.93
CA SER A 317 -53.07 3.74 6.13
C SER A 317 -52.26 3.36 7.37
N PRO A 318 -51.75 4.34 8.15
CA PRO A 318 -50.89 4.08 9.30
C PRO A 318 -51.66 3.37 10.41
N LEU A 319 -51.05 2.33 10.97
CA LEU A 319 -51.53 1.56 12.12
C LEU A 319 -50.84 2.01 13.40
N GLY A 320 -49.51 2.12 13.38
CA GLY A 320 -48.70 2.46 14.53
C GLY A 320 -47.27 2.82 14.13
N ARG A 321 -46.55 3.47 15.05
CA ARG A 321 -45.15 3.88 14.88
C ARG A 321 -44.46 3.83 16.23
N CYS A 322 -43.20 3.44 16.27
CA CYS A 322 -42.30 3.69 17.40
C CYS A 322 -41.05 4.40 16.90
N ALA A 323 -40.45 5.25 17.74
CA ALA A 323 -39.04 5.55 17.57
C ALA A 323 -38.25 4.25 17.78
N ILE A 324 -37.18 4.10 17.01
CA ILE A 324 -36.15 3.07 17.23
C ILE A 324 -34.84 3.78 17.52
N SER A 325 -33.80 3.02 17.88
CA SER A 325 -32.51 3.57 18.27
C SER A 325 -31.71 4.29 17.15
N GLY A 326 -32.31 4.81 16.07
CA GLY A 326 -31.65 5.61 15.02
C GLY A 326 -32.22 5.34 13.61
N PRO A 327 -31.63 5.91 12.54
CA PRO A 327 -32.10 5.69 11.18
C PRO A 327 -31.97 4.23 10.75
N GLY A 328 -33.09 3.61 10.36
CA GLY A 328 -33.11 2.22 9.89
C GLY A 328 -32.73 2.11 8.41
N TYR A 329 -32.08 1.00 8.02
CA TYR A 329 -31.58 0.78 6.64
C TYR A 329 -32.29 -0.37 5.89
N ASP A 330 -32.77 -1.38 6.62
CA ASP A 330 -33.36 -2.63 6.13
C ASP A 330 -34.42 -3.09 7.17
N VAL A 331 -35.44 -3.85 6.77
CA VAL A 331 -36.46 -4.43 7.65
C VAL A 331 -36.80 -5.89 7.29
N ILE A 332 -36.30 -6.82 8.09
CA ILE A 332 -36.75 -8.22 8.08
C ILE A 332 -37.81 -8.46 9.16
N VAL A 333 -38.90 -9.14 8.81
CA VAL A 333 -40.00 -9.48 9.72
C VAL A 333 -40.08 -11.00 9.91
N ASN A 334 -39.87 -11.48 11.13
CA ASN A 334 -40.05 -12.88 11.51
C ASN A 334 -41.08 -13.01 12.64
N GLY A 335 -42.26 -13.55 12.31
CA GLY A 335 -43.37 -13.76 13.23
C GLY A 335 -43.92 -12.45 13.79
N ASN A 336 -43.75 -12.23 15.10
CA ASN A 336 -44.21 -11.03 15.81
C ASN A 336 -43.12 -9.94 15.94
N TYR A 337 -41.95 -10.12 15.33
CA TYR A 337 -40.78 -9.26 15.49
C TYR A 337 -40.27 -8.75 14.15
N ALA A 338 -39.81 -7.50 14.15
CA ALA A 338 -39.05 -6.90 13.07
C ALA A 338 -37.62 -6.61 13.54
N TYR A 339 -36.67 -6.74 12.62
CA TYR A 339 -35.24 -6.64 12.83
C TYR A 339 -34.72 -5.59 11.85
N VAL A 340 -34.12 -4.52 12.37
CA VAL A 340 -33.77 -3.31 11.60
C VAL A 340 -32.32 -2.93 11.88
N PRO A 341 -31.42 -2.98 10.89
CA PRO A 341 -30.08 -2.41 10.96
C PRO A 341 -30.13 -0.88 11.08
N VAL A 342 -29.28 -0.33 11.95
CA VAL A 342 -29.27 1.07 12.36
C VAL A 342 -27.84 1.65 12.28
N SER A 343 -27.11 1.33 11.21
CA SER A 343 -25.76 1.81 10.93
C SER A 343 -24.85 1.75 12.17
N GLU A 344 -24.33 2.88 12.65
CA GLU A 344 -23.40 2.97 13.78
C GLU A 344 -23.95 2.51 15.14
N ARG A 345 -25.27 2.24 15.25
CA ARG A 345 -25.91 1.81 16.50
C ARG A 345 -26.35 0.34 16.50
N GLY A 346 -26.03 -0.41 15.44
CA GLY A 346 -26.26 -1.86 15.37
C GLY A 346 -27.68 -2.27 15.02
N LEU A 347 -28.18 -3.33 15.62
CA LEU A 347 -29.50 -3.92 15.32
C LEU A 347 -30.55 -3.48 16.34
N SER A 348 -31.66 -2.91 15.87
CA SER A 348 -32.89 -2.73 16.67
C SER A 348 -33.85 -3.91 16.46
N ILE A 349 -34.48 -4.39 17.54
CA ILE A 349 -35.45 -5.48 17.52
C ILE A 349 -36.79 -4.97 18.04
N ILE A 350 -37.77 -4.88 17.14
CA ILE A 350 -39.08 -4.29 17.38
C ILE A 350 -40.12 -5.39 17.56
N TYR A 351 -40.87 -5.37 18.65
CA TYR A 351 -42.07 -6.20 18.80
C TYR A 351 -43.23 -5.57 18.02
N ALA A 352 -43.56 -6.17 16.88
CA ALA A 352 -44.66 -5.78 16.00
C ALA A 352 -45.97 -6.55 16.27
N GLY A 353 -45.99 -7.51 17.21
CA GLY A 353 -47.19 -8.29 17.57
C GLY A 353 -48.38 -7.48 18.11
N ASN A 354 -48.24 -6.17 18.27
CA ASN A 354 -49.35 -5.21 18.33
C ASN A 354 -49.13 -4.08 17.32
N LEU A 355 -49.71 -4.21 16.13
CA LEU A 355 -49.51 -3.28 15.00
C LEU A 355 -49.90 -1.81 15.30
N LEU A 356 -50.70 -1.55 16.35
CA LEU A 356 -51.11 -0.20 16.76
C LEU A 356 -50.14 0.47 17.77
N SER A 357 -49.18 -0.29 18.29
CA SER A 357 -48.20 0.16 19.26
C SER A 357 -46.98 -0.78 19.21
N PRO A 358 -46.20 -0.74 18.11
CA PRO A 358 -44.90 -1.39 18.09
C PRO A 358 -43.98 -0.79 19.17
N LEU A 359 -42.93 -1.53 19.52
CA LEU A 359 -42.00 -1.15 20.58
C LEU A 359 -40.64 -1.80 20.33
N GLU A 360 -39.55 -1.04 20.41
CA GLU A 360 -38.20 -1.62 20.53
C GLU A 360 -38.10 -2.39 21.86
N VAL A 361 -37.83 -3.69 21.80
CA VAL A 361 -37.81 -4.60 22.96
C VAL A 361 -36.45 -5.25 23.20
N GLY A 362 -35.51 -5.03 22.29
CA GLY A 362 -34.12 -5.44 22.39
C GLY A 362 -33.31 -4.73 21.31
N ASN A 363 -32.01 -4.63 21.53
CA ASN A 363 -31.05 -4.19 20.53
C ASN A 363 -29.72 -4.95 20.73
N HIS A 364 -28.86 -4.86 19.73
CA HIS A 364 -27.47 -5.35 19.76
C HIS A 364 -26.59 -4.28 19.14
N ILE A 365 -25.74 -3.64 19.95
CA ILE A 365 -24.85 -2.58 19.48
C ILE A 365 -23.65 -3.24 18.78
N THR A 366 -23.48 -2.95 17.48
CA THR A 366 -22.37 -3.46 16.66
C THR A 366 -21.13 -2.55 16.80
N GLY A 367 -20.20 -2.62 15.83
CA GLY A 367 -18.91 -1.94 15.90
C GLY A 367 -18.98 -0.41 16.05
N GLY A 368 -19.98 0.24 15.44
CA GLY A 368 -20.01 1.70 15.30
C GLY A 368 -19.12 2.19 14.15
N SER A 369 -19.05 3.52 13.95
CA SER A 369 -18.05 4.14 13.09
C SER A 369 -16.98 4.79 13.96
N ALA A 370 -15.73 4.33 13.86
CA ALA A 370 -14.60 5.08 14.38
C ALA A 370 -14.49 6.46 13.70
N ARG A 371 -13.95 7.44 14.44
CA ARG A 371 -13.85 8.86 14.05
C ARG A 371 -12.50 9.48 14.41
N GLY A 372 -11.88 9.06 15.51
CA GLY A 372 -10.59 9.54 16.01
C GLY A 372 -10.04 8.62 17.10
N MET A 373 -8.75 8.71 17.40
CA MET A 373 -8.03 7.73 18.21
C MET A 373 -6.83 8.27 19.00
N PHE A 374 -6.61 7.64 20.15
CA PHE A 374 -5.39 7.79 20.94
C PHE A 374 -4.84 6.44 21.37
N VAL A 375 -3.55 6.20 21.20
CA VAL A 375 -2.87 5.01 21.73
C VAL A 375 -2.06 5.37 22.97
N ASN A 376 -2.13 4.55 24.02
CA ASN A 376 -1.43 4.80 25.28
C ASN A 376 -1.02 3.46 25.93
N GLY A 377 0.19 2.99 25.58
CA GLY A 377 0.69 1.66 25.96
C GLY A 377 -0.21 0.54 25.42
N ASP A 378 -0.49 -0.47 26.25
CA ASP A 378 -1.31 -1.66 25.95
C ASP A 378 -2.75 -1.38 25.43
N TYR A 379 -3.18 -0.12 25.27
CA TYR A 379 -4.56 0.25 24.95
C TYR A 379 -4.68 1.31 23.85
N ALA A 380 -5.47 0.98 22.82
CA ALA A 380 -6.03 1.94 21.87
C ALA A 380 -7.40 2.41 22.37
N TYR A 381 -7.61 3.72 22.34
CA TYR A 381 -8.85 4.40 22.71
C TYR A 381 -9.47 4.98 21.44
N ILE A 382 -10.68 4.57 21.11
CA ILE A 382 -11.32 4.87 19.83
C ILE A 382 -12.60 5.65 20.09
N ALA A 383 -12.64 6.91 19.63
CA ALA A 383 -13.87 7.67 19.52
C ALA A 383 -14.70 7.08 18.38
N ASN A 384 -15.83 6.49 18.73
CA ASN A 384 -16.59 5.58 17.87
C ASN A 384 -18.03 6.06 17.66
N ASN A 385 -18.13 7.36 17.36
CA ASN A 385 -19.35 8.08 17.03
C ASN A 385 -20.51 7.76 17.98
N LEU A 386 -21.62 7.20 17.49
CA LEU A 386 -22.80 6.88 18.28
C LEU A 386 -22.68 5.63 19.19
N ALA A 387 -21.57 4.87 19.08
CA ALA A 387 -21.21 3.84 20.05
C ALA A 387 -20.43 4.43 21.25
N GLY A 388 -19.92 5.66 21.15
CA GLY A 388 -19.16 6.36 22.18
C GLY A 388 -17.69 6.00 22.21
N LEU A 389 -17.07 5.99 23.39
CA LEU A 389 -15.68 5.55 23.54
C LEU A 389 -15.60 4.02 23.56
N ARG A 390 -14.68 3.43 22.80
CA ARG A 390 -14.26 2.03 22.90
C ARG A 390 -12.80 1.97 23.35
N VAL A 391 -12.43 0.92 24.08
CA VAL A 391 -11.06 0.68 24.56
C VAL A 391 -10.66 -0.73 24.17
N VAL A 392 -9.62 -0.84 23.36
CA VAL A 392 -9.10 -2.08 22.77
C VAL A 392 -7.74 -2.35 23.40
N ASN A 393 -7.55 -3.52 23.99
CA ASN A 393 -6.22 -3.98 24.39
C ASN A 393 -5.47 -4.44 23.14
N ILE A 394 -4.25 -3.95 23.00
CA ILE A 394 -3.36 -4.14 21.85
C ILE A 394 -1.99 -4.72 22.25
N SER A 395 -1.87 -5.23 23.49
CA SER A 395 -0.63 -5.86 23.99
C SER A 395 -0.27 -7.16 23.23
N ASP A 396 -1.22 -7.73 22.50
CA ASP A 396 -0.98 -8.60 21.35
C ASP A 396 -1.51 -7.87 20.10
N ALA A 397 -0.61 -7.28 19.33
CA ALA A 397 -0.95 -6.56 18.11
C ALA A 397 -1.53 -7.47 17.01
N THR A 398 -1.30 -8.79 17.07
CA THR A 398 -1.92 -9.75 16.15
C THR A 398 -3.35 -10.10 16.55
N TYR A 399 -3.71 -9.85 17.81
CA TYR A 399 -5.02 -10.20 18.37
C TYR A 399 -5.60 -9.09 19.26
N PRO A 400 -5.95 -7.91 18.70
CA PRO A 400 -6.55 -6.82 19.45
C PRO A 400 -7.96 -7.16 19.95
N VAL A 401 -8.25 -6.87 21.23
CA VAL A 401 -9.51 -7.26 21.91
C VAL A 401 -10.17 -6.06 22.61
N GLU A 402 -11.46 -5.82 22.38
CA GLU A 402 -12.21 -4.84 23.17
C GLU A 402 -12.28 -5.23 24.65
N VAL A 403 -11.78 -4.35 25.51
CA VAL A 403 -11.73 -4.50 26.98
C VAL A 403 -12.56 -3.43 27.71
N GLY A 404 -13.23 -2.55 27.00
CA GLY A 404 -13.99 -1.46 27.60
C GLY A 404 -14.81 -0.67 26.59
N ASN A 405 -15.93 -0.13 27.05
CA ASN A 405 -16.67 0.90 26.33
C ASN A 405 -17.39 1.85 27.29
N TYR A 406 -17.68 3.05 26.80
CA TYR A 406 -18.49 4.05 27.47
C TYR A 406 -19.36 4.77 26.43
N ARG A 407 -20.67 4.49 26.46
CA ARG A 407 -21.63 5.16 25.57
C ARG A 407 -21.77 6.63 25.96
N THR A 408 -21.36 7.52 25.06
CA THR A 408 -21.47 8.97 25.19
C THR A 408 -22.93 9.44 24.97
N PRO A 409 -23.34 10.60 25.52
CA PRO A 409 -24.67 11.17 25.31
C PRO A 409 -24.93 11.65 23.87
N GLY A 410 -23.89 11.86 23.06
CA GLY A 410 -23.96 12.20 21.64
C GLY A 410 -22.83 11.53 20.85
N HIS A 411 -22.51 12.09 19.69
CA HIS A 411 -21.55 11.56 18.71
C HIS A 411 -20.09 11.75 19.20
N ALA A 412 -19.38 10.69 19.59
CA ALA A 412 -17.96 10.76 19.96
C ALA A 412 -17.08 10.90 18.70
N ILE A 413 -16.49 12.07 18.48
CA ILE A 413 -15.67 12.37 17.29
C ILE A 413 -14.20 12.10 17.55
N GLU A 414 -13.64 12.69 18.60
CA GLU A 414 -12.20 12.60 18.91
C GLU A 414 -11.94 12.25 20.38
N VAL A 415 -10.78 11.65 20.67
CA VAL A 415 -10.36 11.29 22.03
C VAL A 415 -8.87 11.58 22.26
N PHE A 416 -8.56 12.18 23.41
CA PHE A 416 -7.20 12.36 23.90
C PHE A 416 -7.03 11.66 25.26
N VAL A 417 -5.88 11.01 25.55
CA VAL A 417 -5.72 10.23 26.79
C VAL A 417 -4.45 10.58 27.55
N VAL A 418 -4.60 11.03 28.80
CA VAL A 418 -3.48 11.32 29.72
C VAL A 418 -3.85 10.97 31.17
N ASP A 419 -2.89 10.45 31.93
CA ASP A 419 -3.01 10.10 33.36
C ASP A 419 -4.26 9.28 33.74
N ASN A 420 -4.58 8.25 32.94
CA ASN A 420 -5.77 7.38 33.10
C ASN A 420 -7.12 8.11 32.91
N ARG A 421 -7.14 9.22 32.17
CA ARG A 421 -8.37 9.89 31.75
C ARG A 421 -8.45 10.01 30.24
N ALA A 422 -9.59 9.65 29.68
CA ALA A 422 -9.95 9.93 28.30
C ALA A 422 -10.80 11.20 28.25
N TYR A 423 -10.40 12.12 27.39
CA TYR A 423 -11.04 13.40 27.13
C TYR A 423 -11.67 13.28 25.74
N VAL A 424 -13.00 13.21 25.67
CA VAL A 424 -13.72 12.89 24.43
C VAL A 424 -14.44 14.14 23.93
N ALA A 425 -14.21 14.49 22.67
CA ALA A 425 -15.01 15.44 21.91
C ALA A 425 -16.35 14.77 21.54
N ASP A 426 -17.38 15.00 22.36
CA ASP A 426 -18.75 14.63 22.03
C ASP A 426 -19.39 15.79 21.27
N ARG A 427 -19.69 15.57 19.99
CA ARG A 427 -20.18 16.57 19.06
C ARG A 427 -21.30 17.41 19.62
N ASP A 428 -22.26 16.78 20.29
CA ASP A 428 -23.48 17.45 20.71
C ASP A 428 -23.42 17.89 22.18
N ASN A 429 -22.43 17.45 22.95
CA ASN A 429 -22.32 17.67 24.39
C ASN A 429 -21.00 18.32 24.86
N GLY A 430 -20.11 18.66 23.93
CA GLY A 430 -18.83 19.28 24.19
C GLY A 430 -17.80 18.29 24.73
N LEU A 431 -16.97 18.74 25.68
CA LEU A 431 -15.97 17.89 26.30
C LEU A 431 -16.60 16.95 27.34
N LEU A 432 -16.35 15.65 27.22
CA LEU A 432 -16.55 14.66 28.28
C LEU A 432 -15.21 14.26 28.87
N ILE A 433 -15.13 14.09 30.19
CA ILE A 433 -13.92 13.61 30.88
C ILE A 433 -14.25 12.30 31.57
N LEU A 434 -13.65 11.21 31.09
CA LEU A 434 -13.90 9.84 31.52
C LEU A 434 -12.68 9.30 32.28
N ASN A 435 -12.91 8.63 33.40
CA ASN A 435 -11.90 7.84 34.10
C ASN A 435 -11.79 6.47 33.42
N VAL A 436 -10.59 6.15 32.92
CA VAL A 436 -10.27 4.89 32.22
C VAL A 436 -9.25 4.02 32.96
N THR A 437 -8.96 4.32 34.24
CA THR A 437 -8.05 3.54 35.11
C THR A 437 -8.40 2.04 35.18
N ASN A 438 -9.66 1.70 34.91
CA ASN A 438 -10.08 0.34 34.60
C ASN A 438 -10.91 0.38 33.30
N PRO A 439 -10.41 -0.15 32.16
CA PRO A 439 -11.18 -0.23 30.92
C PRO A 439 -12.54 -0.93 31.07
N GLN A 440 -12.67 -1.88 32.01
CA GLN A 440 -13.91 -2.61 32.28
C GLN A 440 -14.91 -1.84 33.19
N ASP A 441 -14.57 -0.64 33.68
CA ASP A 441 -15.39 0.18 34.59
C ASP A 441 -15.18 1.68 34.33
N ILE A 442 -15.39 2.10 33.07
CA ILE A 442 -15.22 3.49 32.62
C ILE A 442 -16.33 4.36 33.23
N THR A 443 -15.94 5.47 33.85
CA THR A 443 -16.86 6.34 34.59
C THR A 443 -16.70 7.81 34.22
N LEU A 444 -17.81 8.51 33.96
CA LEU A 444 -17.81 9.96 33.75
C LEU A 444 -17.37 10.68 35.02
N LEU A 445 -16.31 11.48 34.91
CA LEU A 445 -15.87 12.41 35.96
C LEU A 445 -16.67 13.71 35.88
N GLY A 446 -16.78 14.29 34.68
CA GLY A 446 -17.50 15.55 34.43
C GLY A 446 -17.55 15.90 32.94
N ASN A 447 -18.27 16.97 32.60
CA ASN A 447 -18.40 17.45 31.22
C ASN A 447 -18.45 18.99 31.14
N CYS A 448 -18.00 19.55 30.03
CA CYS A 448 -18.13 20.97 29.70
C CYS A 448 -18.85 21.12 28.36
N LYS A 449 -20.16 21.46 28.42
CA LYS A 449 -20.99 21.62 27.22
C LYS A 449 -20.73 22.97 26.54
N THR A 450 -20.33 22.88 25.28
CA THR A 450 -20.13 23.97 24.32
C THR A 450 -21.46 24.43 23.69
N SER A 451 -21.49 25.60 23.06
CA SER A 451 -22.71 26.15 22.41
C SER A 451 -22.98 25.57 21.02
N THR A 452 -21.97 24.95 20.41
CA THR A 452 -21.92 24.45 19.03
C THR A 452 -21.30 23.05 18.99
N TYR A 453 -21.13 22.48 17.79
CA TYR A 453 -20.58 21.14 17.63
C TYR A 453 -19.08 21.09 17.92
N THR A 454 -18.64 20.13 18.75
CA THR A 454 -17.23 19.91 19.09
C THR A 454 -16.65 18.71 18.34
N TYR A 455 -15.59 18.92 17.56
CA TYR A 455 -15.03 17.93 16.64
C TYR A 455 -13.68 17.35 17.06
N ASP A 456 -12.87 18.13 17.80
CA ASP A 456 -11.47 17.83 18.10
C ASP A 456 -11.15 18.21 19.56
N VAL A 457 -10.17 17.55 20.18
CA VAL A 457 -9.72 17.79 21.55
C VAL A 457 -8.22 17.49 21.72
N HIS A 458 -7.42 18.53 21.96
CA HIS A 458 -6.04 18.38 22.47
C HIS A 458 -6.00 18.71 23.97
N VAL A 459 -5.19 18.00 24.76
CA VAL A 459 -5.03 18.25 26.21
C VAL A 459 -3.58 18.53 26.59
N ASP A 460 -3.34 19.70 27.21
CA ASP A 460 -2.06 20.04 27.82
C ASP A 460 -2.24 20.44 29.29
N GLN A 461 -1.56 19.71 30.18
CA GLN A 461 -1.49 19.93 31.64
C GLN A 461 -2.85 20.05 32.36
N GLN A 462 -3.44 21.25 32.33
CA GLN A 462 -4.68 21.61 33.02
C GLN A 462 -5.72 22.25 32.10
N PHE A 463 -5.47 22.27 30.78
CA PHE A 463 -6.38 22.82 29.78
C PHE A 463 -6.67 21.80 28.67
N ALA A 464 -7.93 21.73 28.27
CA ALA A 464 -8.36 21.10 27.03
C ALA A 464 -8.68 22.19 26.00
N TYR A 465 -8.28 21.95 24.76
CA TYR A 465 -8.43 22.85 23.62
C TYR A 465 -9.34 22.16 22.62
N LEU A 466 -10.47 22.78 22.29
CA LEU A 466 -11.58 22.16 21.57
C LEU A 466 -11.86 22.87 20.24
N ALA A 467 -11.98 22.11 19.15
CA ALA A 467 -12.46 22.62 17.87
C ALA A 467 -14.00 22.62 17.87
N CYS A 468 -14.63 23.80 18.00
CA CYS A 468 -16.07 23.92 18.22
C CYS A 468 -16.84 24.41 16.99
N GLY A 469 -16.34 24.14 15.79
CA GLY A 469 -16.94 24.58 14.53
C GLY A 469 -17.13 26.09 14.55
N ILE A 470 -18.38 26.53 14.47
CA ILE A 470 -18.81 27.94 14.44
C ILE A 470 -18.23 28.78 15.60
N ASP A 471 -18.14 28.25 16.83
CA ASP A 471 -17.59 29.00 17.98
C ASP A 471 -16.04 29.07 17.98
N GLY A 472 -15.39 28.37 17.04
CA GLY A 472 -13.96 28.38 16.83
C GLY A 472 -13.18 27.53 17.85
N LEU A 473 -12.00 28.00 18.24
CA LEU A 473 -11.22 27.42 19.32
C LEU A 473 -11.88 27.76 20.66
N VAL A 474 -12.21 26.75 21.47
CA VAL A 474 -12.68 26.92 22.86
C VAL A 474 -11.67 26.29 23.82
N VAL A 475 -11.30 27.02 24.87
CA VAL A 475 -10.32 26.60 25.88
C VAL A 475 -11.03 26.33 27.19
N VAL A 476 -10.85 25.14 27.74
CA VAL A 476 -11.54 24.62 28.93
C VAL A 476 -10.52 24.31 30.04
N ASP A 477 -10.72 24.87 31.22
CA ASP A 477 -9.98 24.49 32.44
C ASP A 477 -10.49 23.14 32.93
N ILE A 478 -9.58 22.16 32.99
CA ILE A 478 -9.82 20.77 33.41
C ILE A 478 -9.10 20.44 34.73
N SER A 479 -8.53 21.44 35.43
CA SER A 479 -7.82 21.26 36.71
C SER A 479 -8.67 20.57 37.79
N ASN A 480 -10.00 20.69 37.69
CA ASN A 480 -10.96 19.81 38.35
C ASN A 480 -11.77 19.04 37.29
N PRO A 481 -11.41 17.79 36.94
CA PRO A 481 -12.09 17.03 35.89
C PRO A 481 -13.55 16.66 36.23
N ALA A 482 -13.98 16.86 37.49
CA ALA A 482 -15.38 16.71 37.90
C ALA A 482 -16.23 17.99 37.78
N SER A 483 -15.63 19.11 37.34
CA SER A 483 -16.33 20.37 37.07
C SER A 483 -15.53 21.26 36.08
N PRO A 484 -15.20 20.75 34.87
CA PRO A 484 -14.51 21.55 33.86
C PRO A 484 -15.36 22.73 33.38
N TYR A 485 -14.73 23.81 32.90
CA TYR A 485 -15.43 25.02 32.44
C TYR A 485 -14.63 25.82 31.41
N GLU A 486 -15.33 26.48 30.47
CA GLU A 486 -14.72 27.39 29.50
C GLU A 486 -14.02 28.56 30.21
N VAL A 487 -12.78 28.85 29.80
CA VAL A 487 -11.98 30.00 30.27
C VAL A 487 -11.75 31.06 29.19
N GLY A 488 -11.80 30.68 27.91
CA GLY A 488 -11.60 31.60 26.78
C GLY A 488 -11.88 30.92 25.44
N SER A 489 -12.06 31.73 24.40
CA SER A 489 -12.39 31.26 23.05
C SER A 489 -11.84 32.22 21.97
N TYR A 490 -11.59 31.71 20.76
CA TYR A 490 -11.04 32.50 19.65
C TYR A 490 -11.46 31.99 18.26
N GLY A 491 -11.79 32.93 17.38
CA GLY A 491 -12.02 32.68 15.95
C GLY A 491 -13.46 32.30 15.63
N SER A 492 -13.61 31.55 14.55
CA SER A 492 -14.80 30.81 14.13
C SER A 492 -14.36 29.71 13.15
N ASP A 493 -15.26 28.78 12.88
CA ASP A 493 -15.16 27.77 11.84
C ASP A 493 -13.89 26.90 11.94
N VAL A 494 -13.73 26.28 13.12
CA VAL A 494 -12.61 25.40 13.48
C VAL A 494 -13.12 23.98 13.68
N GLU A 495 -12.76 23.08 12.76
CA GLU A 495 -13.17 21.66 12.79
C GLU A 495 -12.06 20.72 13.27
N THR A 496 -10.79 21.18 13.22
CA THR A 496 -9.63 20.44 13.74
C THR A 496 -8.52 21.39 14.19
N LEU A 497 -7.77 20.98 15.21
CA LEU A 497 -6.68 21.73 15.83
C LEU A 497 -5.58 20.78 16.31
N ASP A 498 -4.38 21.34 16.54
CA ASP A 498 -3.37 20.68 17.35
C ASP A 498 -2.48 21.75 18.05
N LYS A 499 -1.63 21.35 18.98
CA LYS A 499 -0.95 22.28 19.90
C LYS A 499 0.50 21.87 20.20
N SER A 500 1.42 22.81 19.97
CA SER A 500 2.82 22.71 20.42
C SER A 500 3.21 23.95 21.23
N GLY A 501 3.81 23.74 22.40
CA GLY A 501 4.20 24.81 23.33
C GLY A 501 3.05 25.75 23.69
N ASP A 502 3.30 27.05 23.60
CA ASP A 502 2.32 28.12 23.87
C ASP A 502 1.32 28.37 22.71
N TYR A 503 1.30 27.53 21.65
CA TYR A 503 0.53 27.79 20.44
C TYR A 503 -0.44 26.67 20.07
N VAL A 504 -1.69 27.05 19.77
CA VAL A 504 -2.65 26.20 19.05
C VAL A 504 -2.62 26.56 17.58
N TYR A 505 -2.52 25.54 16.74
CA TYR A 505 -2.55 25.59 15.29
C TYR A 505 -3.89 25.02 14.85
N TYR A 506 -4.61 25.69 13.96
CA TYR A 506 -5.90 25.19 13.49
C TYR A 506 -6.17 25.51 12.01
N ILE A 507 -7.07 24.73 11.42
CA ILE A 507 -7.49 24.86 10.02
C ILE A 507 -8.73 25.75 9.90
N HIS A 508 -8.71 26.63 8.89
CA HIS A 508 -9.81 27.50 8.49
C HIS A 508 -9.87 27.58 6.95
N GLU A 509 -10.98 28.07 6.36
CA GLU A 509 -11.11 28.24 4.89
C GLU A 509 -9.88 28.92 4.27
N GLY A 510 -9.38 29.97 4.93
CA GLY A 510 -8.23 30.75 4.46
C GLY A 510 -6.86 30.06 4.53
N GLY A 511 -6.71 28.98 5.30
CA GLY A 511 -5.42 28.32 5.55
C GLY A 511 -5.23 27.90 7.01
N MET A 512 -3.98 27.81 7.45
CA MET A 512 -3.63 27.54 8.86
C MET A 512 -3.57 28.85 9.65
N VAL A 513 -4.20 28.86 10.82
CA VAL A 513 -4.14 29.96 11.80
C VAL A 513 -3.36 29.50 13.02
N ILE A 514 -2.49 30.37 13.54
CA ILE A 514 -1.71 30.12 14.75
C ILE A 514 -2.20 31.07 15.85
N VAL A 515 -2.57 30.53 17.00
CA VAL A 515 -3.09 31.25 18.17
C VAL A 515 -2.12 31.09 19.33
N ASP A 516 -1.65 32.21 19.87
CA ASP A 516 -0.99 32.29 21.17
C ASP A 516 -2.03 31.99 22.26
N VAL A 517 -1.80 30.88 22.97
CA VAL A 517 -2.60 30.41 24.12
C VAL A 517 -1.84 30.49 25.45
N SER A 518 -0.69 31.17 25.50
CA SER A 518 0.09 31.43 26.74
C SER A 518 -0.73 32.16 27.82
N ILE A 519 -1.82 32.81 27.40
CA ILE A 519 -2.87 33.36 28.26
C ILE A 519 -4.20 32.66 27.91
N PRO A 520 -4.53 31.50 28.53
CA PRO A 520 -5.67 30.65 28.14
C PRO A 520 -7.05 31.32 28.17
N ASN A 521 -7.22 32.39 28.96
CA ASN A 521 -8.48 33.16 29.04
C ASN A 521 -8.53 34.39 28.11
N ASN A 522 -7.50 34.58 27.30
CA ASN A 522 -7.44 35.56 26.21
C ASN A 522 -6.55 35.00 25.09
N PRO A 523 -6.97 33.93 24.38
CA PRO A 523 -6.23 33.44 23.22
C PRO A 523 -6.19 34.51 22.12
N THR A 524 -5.06 34.67 21.44
CA THR A 524 -4.93 35.68 20.37
C THR A 524 -4.23 35.14 19.14
N ARG A 525 -4.74 35.46 17.95
CA ARG A 525 -4.08 35.10 16.69
C ARG A 525 -2.69 35.72 16.61
N TYR A 526 -1.69 34.85 16.62
CA TYR A 526 -0.28 35.16 16.50
C TYR A 526 0.08 35.37 15.02
N SER A 527 -0.29 34.41 14.16
CA SER A 527 -0.05 34.48 12.71
C SER A 527 -1.10 33.68 11.91
N SER A 528 -0.91 33.58 10.59
CA SER A 528 -1.59 32.59 9.74
C SER A 528 -0.88 32.49 8.39
N ILE A 529 -0.84 31.31 7.80
CA ILE A 529 -0.39 31.11 6.41
C ILE A 529 -1.55 30.69 5.52
N THR A 530 -1.65 31.30 4.33
CA THR A 530 -2.65 30.95 3.33
C THR A 530 -2.35 29.57 2.75
N ILE A 531 -3.28 28.63 2.88
CA ILE A 531 -3.18 27.28 2.30
C ILE A 531 -4.35 27.08 1.36
N TYR A 532 -4.07 26.87 0.08
CA TYR A 532 -5.07 26.63 -0.97
C TYR A 532 -5.54 25.17 -0.96
N GLY A 533 -6.79 24.96 -1.35
CA GLY A 533 -7.48 23.67 -1.28
C GLY A 533 -8.42 23.55 -0.08
N THR A 534 -9.13 22.42 0.01
CA THR A 534 -9.82 21.98 1.23
C THR A 534 -8.76 21.38 2.15
N LYS A 535 -8.70 21.81 3.41
CA LYS A 535 -7.77 21.26 4.43
C LYS A 535 -8.58 20.41 5.39
N THR A 536 -8.00 19.31 5.89
CA THR A 536 -8.80 18.18 6.38
C THR A 536 -8.34 17.57 7.72
N GLY A 537 -7.18 17.99 8.23
CA GLY A 537 -6.51 17.48 9.42
C GLY A 537 -5.20 18.23 9.63
N ILE A 538 -4.81 18.45 10.88
CA ILE A 538 -3.57 19.16 11.27
C ILE A 538 -2.86 18.36 12.37
N HIS A 539 -1.52 18.34 12.32
CA HIS A 539 -0.69 17.71 13.33
C HIS A 539 0.58 18.54 13.56
N VAL A 540 1.02 18.68 14.81
CA VAL A 540 2.12 19.55 15.21
C VAL A 540 3.05 18.81 16.15
N LYS A 541 4.25 18.46 15.66
CA LYS A 541 5.30 17.83 16.47
C LYS A 541 6.53 18.73 16.53
N ASP A 542 6.92 19.08 17.75
CA ASP A 542 8.01 20.03 18.06
C ASP A 542 7.90 21.35 17.26
N ASN A 543 8.68 21.49 16.19
CA ASN A 543 8.75 22.67 15.31
C ASN A 543 8.14 22.42 13.92
N ILE A 544 7.50 21.29 13.69
CA ILE A 544 6.96 20.86 12.40
C ILE A 544 5.43 20.83 12.50
N THR A 545 4.75 21.55 11.60
CA THR A 545 3.29 21.44 11.44
C THR A 545 2.93 20.88 10.08
N VAL A 546 2.11 19.84 10.09
CA VAL A 546 1.54 19.19 8.91
C VAL A 546 0.10 19.62 8.75
N VAL A 547 -0.28 19.91 7.51
CA VAL A 547 -1.67 20.18 7.12
C VAL A 547 -2.01 19.24 5.97
N THR A 548 -3.01 18.39 6.17
CA THR A 548 -3.60 17.59 5.10
C THR A 548 -4.52 18.47 4.25
N VAL A 549 -4.54 18.22 2.94
CA VAL A 549 -5.17 19.10 1.95
C VAL A 549 -6.03 18.31 0.96
N ALA A 550 -6.84 17.36 1.45
CA ALA A 550 -7.78 16.57 0.64
C ALA A 550 -7.12 15.99 -0.63
N ASN A 551 -7.56 16.42 -1.82
CA ASN A 551 -7.04 15.99 -3.13
C ASN A 551 -5.66 16.57 -3.53
N PHE A 552 -4.95 17.22 -2.60
CA PHE A 552 -3.62 17.82 -2.83
C PHE A 552 -2.54 17.23 -1.90
N GLY A 553 -2.84 16.15 -1.17
CA GLY A 553 -1.90 15.47 -0.29
C GLY A 553 -1.65 16.20 1.03
N VAL A 554 -0.38 16.30 1.43
CA VAL A 554 0.09 16.95 2.66
C VAL A 554 1.03 18.12 2.36
N LYS A 555 1.01 19.12 3.25
CA LYS A 555 1.90 20.28 3.24
C LYS A 555 2.50 20.47 4.62
N VAL A 556 3.81 20.73 4.69
CA VAL A 556 4.51 20.88 5.96
C VAL A 556 5.21 22.21 6.08
N PHE A 557 5.11 22.77 7.28
CA PHE A 557 5.59 24.08 7.65
C PHE A 557 6.61 23.95 8.78
N ASP A 558 7.77 24.58 8.59
CA ASP A 558 8.66 24.95 9.68
C ASP A 558 7.92 26.00 10.51
N THR A 559 7.70 25.66 11.77
CA THR A 559 7.03 26.48 12.77
C THR A 559 7.94 26.75 13.98
N SER A 560 9.26 26.58 13.83
CA SER A 560 10.25 27.05 14.81
C SER A 560 10.22 28.57 15.02
N ASP A 561 9.75 29.33 14.02
CA ASP A 561 9.19 30.66 14.18
C ASP A 561 7.68 30.67 13.84
N PRO A 562 6.78 30.51 14.82
CA PRO A 562 5.33 30.54 14.60
C PRO A 562 4.82 31.90 14.08
N ALA A 563 5.64 32.96 14.04
CA ALA A 563 5.26 34.25 13.44
C ALA A 563 5.44 34.25 11.92
N ASN A 564 6.35 33.42 11.40
CA ASN A 564 6.69 33.32 9.98
C ASN A 564 6.72 31.84 9.50
N PRO A 565 5.64 31.06 9.68
CA PRO A 565 5.62 29.64 9.33
C PRO A 565 5.95 29.43 7.85
N GLY A 566 7.01 28.68 7.58
CA GLY A 566 7.59 28.52 6.24
C GLY A 566 7.27 27.15 5.66
N LEU A 567 6.62 27.09 4.49
CA LEU A 567 6.42 25.82 3.78
C LEU A 567 7.79 25.20 3.45
N ILE A 568 8.10 24.07 4.09
CA ILE A 568 9.29 23.27 3.78
C ILE A 568 9.02 22.49 2.49
N TRP A 569 7.88 21.80 2.45
CA TRP A 569 7.56 20.84 1.41
C TRP A 569 6.05 20.63 1.21
N GLU A 570 5.70 20.07 0.06
CA GLU A 570 4.37 19.55 -0.26
C GLU A 570 4.51 18.20 -0.98
N TYR A 571 3.75 17.19 -0.57
CA TYR A 571 3.74 15.87 -1.18
C TYR A 571 2.32 15.49 -1.59
N SER A 572 2.13 15.08 -2.84
CA SER A 572 0.81 14.77 -3.41
C SER A 572 0.42 13.31 -3.19
N VAL A 573 -0.08 12.99 -1.99
CA VAL A 573 -0.70 11.70 -1.69
C VAL A 573 -1.95 11.50 -2.58
N PRO A 574 -2.13 10.34 -3.22
CA PRO A 574 -3.35 10.02 -3.98
C PRO A 574 -4.62 10.00 -3.12
N GLY A 575 -5.79 10.06 -3.75
CA GLY A 575 -7.08 10.00 -3.05
C GLY A 575 -7.44 11.31 -2.35
N TYR A 576 -8.20 11.21 -1.25
CA TYR A 576 -8.62 12.35 -0.45
C TYR A 576 -8.02 12.21 0.96
N VAL A 577 -6.98 12.99 1.27
CA VAL A 577 -6.33 12.92 2.59
C VAL A 577 -7.24 13.47 3.69
N ARG A 578 -7.26 12.79 4.82
CA ARG A 578 -8.00 13.12 6.04
C ARG A 578 -7.03 13.44 7.18
N GLY A 579 -6.62 12.44 7.95
CA GLY A 579 -5.69 12.57 9.07
C GLY A 579 -4.22 12.46 8.67
N VAL A 580 -3.36 12.88 9.60
CA VAL A 580 -1.91 12.66 9.54
C VAL A 580 -1.35 12.62 10.97
N TYR A 581 -0.38 11.74 11.20
CA TYR A 581 0.42 11.68 12.42
C TYR A 581 1.89 11.78 12.07
N VAL A 582 2.70 12.33 12.98
CA VAL A 582 4.15 12.45 12.80
C VAL A 582 4.87 11.71 13.91
N ASP A 583 5.81 10.85 13.53
CA ASP A 583 6.88 10.44 14.44
C ASP A 583 8.24 10.74 13.85
N ASN A 584 8.97 11.63 14.54
CA ASN A 584 10.28 12.12 14.13
C ASN A 584 10.30 12.65 12.68
N GLU A 585 10.77 11.84 11.73
CA GLU A 585 10.90 12.19 10.31
C GLU A 585 9.93 11.39 9.42
N LEU A 586 9.08 10.54 10.01
CA LEU A 586 8.03 9.76 9.35
C LEU A 586 6.65 10.42 9.51
N PHE A 587 5.90 10.44 8.41
CA PHE A 587 4.59 11.06 8.28
C PHE A 587 3.58 9.99 7.84
N PHE A 588 2.73 9.57 8.77
CA PHE A 588 1.69 8.56 8.57
C PHE A 588 0.42 9.28 8.13
N VAL A 589 0.02 9.11 6.88
CA VAL A 589 -1.02 9.90 6.21
C VAL A 589 -2.22 9.01 5.85
N ALA A 590 -3.39 9.32 6.40
CA ALA A 590 -4.63 8.58 6.16
C ALA A 590 -5.42 9.21 5.00
N ALA A 591 -5.77 8.42 3.98
CA ALA A 591 -6.44 8.89 2.77
C ALA A 591 -7.58 7.97 2.28
N GLU A 592 -8.71 8.57 1.89
CA GLU A 592 -9.87 7.86 1.37
C GLU A 592 -9.58 7.19 0.01
N GLY A 593 -9.94 5.92 -0.11
CA GLY A 593 -9.73 5.09 -1.29
C GLY A 593 -8.28 4.68 -1.57
N VAL A 594 -7.38 4.94 -0.60
CA VAL A 594 -5.91 4.82 -0.72
C VAL A 594 -5.27 4.27 0.56
N GLY A 595 -5.93 4.39 1.71
CA GLY A 595 -5.44 3.84 2.97
C GLY A 595 -4.37 4.69 3.62
N LEU A 596 -3.29 4.06 4.09
CA LEU A 596 -2.12 4.70 4.68
C LEU A 596 -1.07 5.01 3.60
N ARG A 597 -0.39 6.14 3.75
CA ARG A 597 0.96 6.40 3.21
C ARG A 597 1.93 6.77 4.32
N ILE A 598 3.15 6.27 4.22
CA ILE A 598 4.28 6.62 5.08
C ILE A 598 5.26 7.41 4.23
N LEU A 599 5.45 8.68 4.56
CA LEU A 599 6.39 9.55 3.89
C LEU A 599 7.57 9.81 4.81
N ASN A 600 8.80 9.73 4.29
CA ASN A 600 10.01 10.02 5.05
C ASN A 600 10.63 11.36 4.61
N ALA A 601 11.08 12.17 5.58
CA ALA A 601 11.62 13.50 5.37
C ALA A 601 13.05 13.72 5.93
N GLN A 602 13.82 12.67 6.29
CA GLN A 602 15.20 12.85 6.82
C GLN A 602 16.05 13.76 5.91
N ASN A 603 15.90 13.59 4.60
CA ASN A 603 16.51 14.49 3.63
C ASN A 603 15.61 15.72 3.39
N SER A 604 15.93 16.83 4.05
CA SER A 604 15.29 18.15 3.85
C SER A 604 15.20 18.67 2.39
N THR A 605 15.77 17.96 1.41
CA THR A 605 15.74 18.29 -0.03
C THR A 605 14.63 17.56 -0.81
N TYR A 606 14.16 16.39 -0.37
CA TYR A 606 13.16 15.57 -1.08
C TYR A 606 12.48 14.57 -0.15
N ILE A 607 11.28 14.13 -0.52
CA ILE A 607 10.48 13.16 0.25
C ILE A 607 10.25 11.91 -0.59
N THR A 608 10.45 10.77 0.06
CA THR A 608 10.09 9.44 -0.43
C THR A 608 8.79 8.98 0.23
N GLU A 609 7.97 8.24 -0.52
CA GLU A 609 7.00 7.32 0.07
C GLU A 609 7.78 6.04 0.35
N VAL A 610 8.09 5.78 1.63
CA VAL A 610 8.85 4.59 2.08
C VAL A 610 7.92 3.41 2.38
N GLY A 611 6.62 3.68 2.55
CA GLY A 611 5.64 2.66 2.86
C GLY A 611 4.23 3.05 2.47
N SER A 612 3.41 2.06 2.15
CA SER A 612 2.00 2.27 1.82
C SER A 612 1.17 1.04 2.15
N TYR A 613 -0.03 1.27 2.70
CA TYR A 613 -0.95 0.19 3.05
C TYR A 613 -2.39 0.51 2.63
N GLU A 614 -2.85 -0.17 1.58
CA GLU A 614 -4.16 0.02 0.97
C GLU A 614 -5.29 -0.59 1.82
N THR A 615 -5.83 0.13 2.81
CA THR A 615 -7.01 -0.33 3.57
C THR A 615 -8.24 -0.60 2.68
N ASN A 616 -8.25 -0.07 1.44
CA ASN A 616 -9.35 -0.13 0.45
C ASN A 616 -10.66 0.55 0.92
N GLY A 617 -10.62 1.45 1.90
CA GLY A 617 -11.80 2.10 2.49
C GLY A 617 -11.63 3.60 2.70
N LEU A 618 -12.28 4.13 3.74
CA LEU A 618 -12.25 5.52 4.15
C LEU A 618 -11.31 5.67 5.35
N SER A 619 -10.00 5.55 5.12
CA SER A 619 -9.00 5.90 6.13
C SER A 619 -9.09 7.37 6.48
N ILE A 620 -9.39 7.66 7.74
CA ILE A 620 -9.64 9.00 8.24
C ILE A 620 -8.59 9.49 9.24
N ASP A 621 -7.98 8.58 9.99
CA ASP A 621 -7.07 8.91 11.08
C ASP A 621 -6.00 7.82 11.24
N SER A 622 -4.87 8.19 11.82
CA SER A 622 -3.68 7.35 11.97
C SER A 622 -2.89 7.77 13.21
N PHE A 623 -2.22 6.81 13.86
CA PHE A 623 -1.37 7.06 15.03
C PHE A 623 -0.13 6.14 14.94
N TYR A 624 0.99 6.50 15.56
CA TYR A 624 2.16 5.62 15.68
C TYR A 624 2.63 5.53 17.13
N ASN A 625 2.88 4.31 17.61
CA ASN A 625 3.33 4.04 18.98
C ASN A 625 4.00 2.66 19.07
N ASP A 626 5.17 2.58 19.71
CA ASP A 626 5.91 1.34 20.00
C ASP A 626 6.12 0.42 18.77
N GLY A 627 6.57 0.98 17.64
CA GLY A 627 6.85 0.26 16.39
C GLY A 627 5.64 0.00 15.49
N PHE A 628 4.42 0.23 16.00
CA PHE A 628 3.18 -0.04 15.28
C PHE A 628 2.53 1.23 14.73
N ILE A 629 1.99 1.11 13.52
CA ILE A 629 1.15 2.13 12.88
C ILE A 629 -0.30 1.69 13.00
N TYR A 630 -1.11 2.54 13.59
CA TYR A 630 -2.52 2.34 13.83
C TYR A 630 -3.31 3.17 12.84
N VAL A 631 -4.35 2.61 12.21
CA VAL A 631 -5.15 3.34 11.20
C VAL A 631 -6.64 3.09 11.44
N ILE A 632 -7.41 4.17 11.60
CA ILE A 632 -8.87 4.09 11.53
C ILE A 632 -9.31 4.22 10.08
N ASP A 633 -10.12 3.26 9.65
CA ASP A 633 -10.90 3.33 8.43
C ASP A 633 -12.39 3.09 8.73
N ILE A 634 -13.27 4.03 8.38
CA ILE A 634 -14.72 3.98 8.67
C ILE A 634 -15.39 2.71 8.11
N ASP A 635 -14.96 2.26 6.92
CA ASP A 635 -15.53 1.08 6.27
C ASP A 635 -14.94 -0.23 6.82
N CYS A 636 -13.74 -0.20 7.42
CA CYS A 636 -12.90 -1.38 7.63
C CYS A 636 -12.54 -1.71 9.08
N GLY A 637 -12.65 -0.74 9.98
CA GLY A 637 -12.26 -0.85 11.39
C GLY A 637 -10.88 -0.26 11.69
N PHE A 638 -10.31 -0.74 12.78
CA PHE A 638 -9.01 -0.34 13.32
C PHE A 638 -7.94 -1.33 12.88
N TRP A 639 -6.99 -0.87 12.06
CA TRP A 639 -5.84 -1.65 11.62
C TRP A 639 -4.64 -1.42 12.53
N ILE A 640 -3.82 -2.47 12.70
CA ILE A 640 -2.49 -2.42 13.30
C ILE A 640 -1.50 -2.96 12.28
N LEU A 641 -0.52 -2.14 11.92
CA LEU A 641 0.46 -2.37 10.87
C LEU A 641 1.88 -2.26 11.44
N GLU A 642 2.83 -2.98 10.84
CA GLU A 642 4.27 -2.87 11.10
C GLU A 642 4.98 -2.32 9.85
N HIS A 643 6.13 -1.68 10.05
CA HIS A 643 6.96 -1.07 9.02
C HIS A 643 8.41 -1.54 9.18
N ASP A 644 9.07 -1.81 8.06
CA ASP A 644 10.52 -1.89 7.87
C ASP A 644 10.97 -0.48 7.43
N CYS A 645 11.87 0.15 8.21
CA CYS A 645 12.12 1.59 8.17
C CYS A 645 13.35 2.03 7.34
N ASP A 646 14.28 1.12 7.05
CA ASP A 646 15.49 1.33 6.26
C ASP A 646 15.61 0.42 5.03
N GLU A 647 14.61 -0.44 4.82
CA GLU A 647 14.36 -1.24 3.60
C GLU A 647 15.29 -2.46 3.44
N ASP A 648 15.59 -3.17 4.55
CA ASP A 648 16.57 -4.26 4.64
C ASP A 648 15.97 -5.70 4.74
N GLU A 649 14.64 -5.81 4.68
CA GLU A 649 13.83 -7.02 4.91
C GLU A 649 13.61 -7.44 6.40
N LEU A 650 14.01 -6.61 7.37
CA LEU A 650 13.71 -6.76 8.80
C LEU A 650 12.64 -5.76 9.27
N LEU A 651 11.55 -6.26 9.87
CA LEU A 651 10.52 -5.38 10.44
C LEU A 651 11.06 -4.70 11.71
N SER A 652 10.83 -3.40 11.87
CA SER A 652 11.41 -2.58 12.96
C SER A 652 10.95 -2.92 14.38
N ARG A 653 9.98 -3.82 14.52
CA ARG A 653 9.68 -4.48 15.79
C ARG A 653 10.69 -5.57 16.14
N THR A 654 11.14 -6.35 15.15
CA THR A 654 12.15 -7.40 15.29
C THR A 654 13.51 -6.79 15.62
N GLU A 655 13.89 -5.72 14.90
CA GLU A 655 15.07 -4.90 15.21
C GLU A 655 15.12 -4.50 16.68
N PHE A 656 14.02 -3.93 17.21
CA PHE A 656 13.91 -3.53 18.61
C PHE A 656 13.96 -4.71 19.61
N GLU A 657 13.54 -5.92 19.20
CA GLU A 657 13.64 -7.13 20.03
C GLU A 657 15.04 -7.77 20.03
N LEU A 658 15.82 -7.56 18.96
CA LEU A 658 17.22 -7.97 18.85
C LEU A 658 18.17 -6.94 19.50
N GLY A 659 17.86 -5.65 19.35
CA GLY A 659 18.62 -4.52 19.87
C GLY A 659 19.34 -3.70 18.80
N THR A 660 19.06 -3.94 17.51
CA THR A 660 19.60 -3.18 16.39
C THR A 660 18.87 -1.82 16.21
N PRO A 661 19.41 -0.85 15.44
CA PRO A 661 18.87 0.51 15.36
C PRO A 661 17.92 0.69 14.15
N PRO A 662 16.59 0.95 14.33
CA PRO A 662 15.55 1.00 13.28
C PRO A 662 15.60 2.10 12.20
N ASN A 663 16.79 2.36 11.67
CA ASN A 663 17.09 3.32 10.61
C ASN A 663 18.54 3.12 10.06
N ASN A 664 19.15 1.96 10.27
CA ASN A 664 20.54 1.64 9.98
C ASN A 664 20.66 0.12 9.66
N PRO A 665 20.62 -0.27 8.36
CA PRO A 665 20.42 -1.64 7.89
C PRO A 665 21.72 -2.50 7.89
N ASP A 666 22.63 -2.21 8.81
CA ASP A 666 23.96 -2.83 8.97
C ASP A 666 24.49 -2.35 10.34
N ALA A 667 24.05 -3.02 11.41
CA ALA A 667 24.16 -2.53 12.78
C ALA A 667 25.57 -2.59 13.40
N ASP A 668 26.46 -3.46 12.90
CA ASP A 668 27.86 -3.55 13.35
C ASP A 668 28.92 -3.13 12.30
N SER A 669 28.49 -2.86 11.06
CA SER A 669 29.28 -2.29 9.95
C SER A 669 30.23 -3.27 9.25
N ASP A 670 29.79 -4.51 9.05
CA ASP A 670 30.54 -5.57 8.36
C ASP A 670 30.20 -5.74 6.86
N ASN A 671 29.18 -5.03 6.37
CA ASN A 671 28.58 -5.04 5.01
C ASN A 671 27.56 -6.16 4.72
N LEU A 672 27.19 -7.00 5.70
CA LEU A 672 25.93 -7.75 5.71
C LEU A 672 24.80 -6.84 6.25
N THR A 673 23.53 -7.22 6.08
CA THR A 673 22.38 -6.45 6.64
C THR A 673 21.67 -7.24 7.71
N ASP A 674 21.18 -6.57 8.76
CA ASP A 674 20.47 -7.20 9.88
C ASP A 674 19.37 -8.19 9.41
N GLY A 675 18.62 -7.81 8.38
CA GLY A 675 17.61 -8.64 7.72
C GLY A 675 18.18 -9.78 6.88
N SER A 676 19.36 -9.62 6.26
CA SER A 676 20.09 -10.72 5.61
C SER A 676 20.53 -11.76 6.64
N GLU A 677 21.10 -11.29 7.74
CA GLU A 677 21.55 -12.10 8.87
C GLU A 677 20.41 -12.89 9.49
N VAL A 678 19.36 -12.19 9.95
CA VAL A 678 18.25 -12.81 10.70
C VAL A 678 17.41 -13.75 9.83
N ASN A 679 17.22 -13.44 8.55
CA ASN A 679 16.34 -14.24 7.68
C ASN A 679 17.06 -15.33 6.86
N PHE A 680 18.35 -15.18 6.54
CA PHE A 680 19.05 -16.06 5.59
C PHE A 680 20.33 -16.73 6.13
N TYR A 681 21.21 -15.99 6.82
CA TYR A 681 22.53 -16.51 7.25
C TYR A 681 22.55 -17.06 8.69
N PHE A 682 21.69 -16.54 9.56
CA PHE A 682 21.50 -16.90 10.97
C PHE A 682 22.68 -16.57 11.91
N THR A 683 23.39 -15.49 11.57
CA THR A 683 24.44 -14.78 12.35
C THR A 683 23.82 -13.87 13.44
N ASP A 684 24.64 -13.15 14.22
CA ASP A 684 24.20 -12.24 15.30
C ASP A 684 24.47 -10.77 14.90
N PRO A 685 23.45 -9.97 14.51
CA PRO A 685 23.58 -8.65 13.85
C PRO A 685 24.01 -7.51 14.80
N LEU A 686 24.84 -7.82 15.79
CA LEU A 686 25.50 -6.92 16.72
C LEU A 686 26.96 -7.35 16.98
N ASN A 687 27.47 -8.27 16.16
CA ASN A 687 28.76 -8.95 16.31
C ASN A 687 29.27 -9.47 14.95
N ASN A 688 30.07 -8.63 14.28
CA ASN A 688 30.72 -8.76 12.97
C ASN A 688 31.69 -9.96 12.75
N ASP A 689 31.60 -11.01 13.58
CA ASP A 689 32.52 -12.16 13.70
C ASP A 689 31.78 -13.21 14.57
N SER A 690 30.67 -13.75 14.04
CA SER A 690 29.67 -14.58 14.76
C SER A 690 30.25 -15.86 15.35
N ASP A 691 31.27 -16.41 14.69
CA ASP A 691 31.93 -17.65 15.04
C ASP A 691 33.18 -17.43 15.94
N SER A 692 33.82 -16.26 15.84
CA SER A 692 35.05 -15.85 16.55
C SER A 692 36.38 -16.39 16.01
N ASP A 693 36.50 -16.72 14.71
CA ASP A 693 37.78 -17.08 14.07
C ASP A 693 38.65 -15.88 13.66
N SER A 694 38.09 -14.66 13.61
CA SER A 694 38.68 -13.35 13.23
C SER A 694 38.50 -12.92 11.76
N ILE A 695 37.71 -13.61 10.96
CA ILE A 695 37.16 -13.11 9.68
C ILE A 695 35.74 -12.53 9.92
N PRO A 696 35.29 -11.49 9.19
CA PRO A 696 33.91 -11.00 9.30
C PRO A 696 32.89 -11.76 8.44
N ASP A 697 31.70 -11.98 8.99
CA ASP A 697 30.58 -12.71 8.40
C ASP A 697 30.25 -12.22 6.96
N GLY A 698 30.18 -10.91 6.75
CA GLY A 698 29.92 -10.27 5.46
C GLY A 698 31.05 -10.48 4.43
N TRP A 699 32.30 -10.69 4.87
CA TRP A 699 33.40 -11.07 3.98
C TRP A 699 33.32 -12.55 3.62
N GLU A 700 33.04 -13.43 4.59
CA GLU A 700 32.81 -14.85 4.35
C GLU A 700 31.67 -15.08 3.36
N VAL A 701 30.54 -14.40 3.56
CA VAL A 701 29.38 -14.43 2.66
C VAL A 701 29.72 -13.90 1.27
N GLN A 702 30.57 -12.88 1.16
CA GLN A 702 31.03 -12.35 -0.14
C GLN A 702 31.83 -13.39 -0.94
N TYR A 703 32.67 -14.18 -0.27
CA TYR A 703 33.57 -15.15 -0.92
C TYR A 703 33.07 -16.60 -0.92
N GLY A 704 32.03 -16.92 -0.14
CA GLY A 704 31.34 -18.21 -0.10
C GLY A 704 31.83 -19.19 0.98
N LEU A 705 32.35 -18.67 2.09
CA LEU A 705 32.67 -19.43 3.31
C LEU A 705 31.40 -19.53 4.21
N ASP A 706 31.49 -20.11 5.42
CA ASP A 706 30.35 -20.45 6.29
C ASP A 706 30.44 -19.73 7.66
N PRO A 707 29.81 -18.54 7.84
CA PRO A 707 30.02 -17.60 8.97
C PRO A 707 29.50 -18.06 10.35
N LEU A 708 29.42 -19.38 10.53
CA LEU A 708 29.05 -20.08 11.75
C LEU A 708 30.06 -21.21 12.07
N VAL A 709 31.17 -21.33 11.32
CA VAL A 709 32.12 -22.46 11.38
C VAL A 709 33.56 -22.07 11.00
N ASP A 710 34.44 -21.89 12.01
CA ASP A 710 35.91 -21.73 11.96
C ASP A 710 36.56 -22.45 10.77
N ASP A 711 36.66 -21.72 9.66
CA ASP A 711 37.28 -22.14 8.40
C ASP A 711 38.35 -21.14 7.92
N SER A 712 38.76 -20.18 8.78
CA SER A 712 39.99 -19.37 8.71
C SER A 712 41.25 -20.07 8.19
N LEU A 713 41.37 -21.38 8.41
CA LEU A 713 42.47 -22.25 8.01
C LEU A 713 42.25 -22.99 6.69
N GLN A 714 41.20 -22.65 5.93
CA GLN A 714 40.89 -23.22 4.62
C GLN A 714 41.69 -22.50 3.53
N ASP A 715 42.21 -23.30 2.61
CA ASP A 715 42.92 -22.90 1.39
C ASP A 715 41.95 -23.26 0.25
N ASN A 716 41.39 -22.24 -0.42
CA ASN A 716 40.25 -22.39 -1.33
C ASN A 716 40.66 -22.54 -2.80
N ASP A 717 41.87 -22.09 -3.18
CA ASP A 717 42.38 -22.11 -4.56
C ASP A 717 43.71 -22.89 -4.74
N GLU A 718 44.24 -23.47 -3.66
CA GLU A 718 45.43 -24.32 -3.58
C GLU A 718 46.78 -23.57 -3.74
N ASP A 719 46.91 -22.35 -3.19
CA ASP A 719 48.15 -21.51 -3.26
C ASP A 719 49.12 -21.58 -2.06
N ASP A 720 48.78 -22.27 -0.97
CA ASP A 720 49.46 -22.30 0.36
C ASP A 720 49.16 -21.08 1.31
N LEU A 721 48.28 -20.12 0.96
CA LEU A 721 47.64 -19.19 1.93
C LEU A 721 46.45 -19.85 2.66
N SER A 722 45.93 -19.15 3.67
CA SER A 722 44.66 -19.47 4.34
C SER A 722 43.72 -18.26 4.29
N ALA A 723 42.41 -18.47 4.31
CA ALA A 723 41.40 -17.41 4.21
C ALA A 723 41.65 -16.22 5.17
N LEU A 724 42.18 -16.48 6.38
CA LEU A 724 42.57 -15.44 7.33
C LEU A 724 43.86 -14.69 6.92
N ASP A 725 44.86 -15.38 6.37
CA ASP A 725 46.05 -14.71 5.82
C ASP A 725 45.65 -13.81 4.63
N GLU A 726 44.69 -14.24 3.81
CA GLU A 726 44.17 -13.50 2.66
C GLU A 726 43.34 -12.28 3.05
N TYR A 727 42.40 -12.44 4.00
CA TYR A 727 41.67 -11.32 4.60
C TYR A 727 42.62 -10.26 5.16
N LEU A 728 43.72 -10.69 5.79
CA LEU A 728 44.76 -9.79 6.32
C LEU A 728 45.68 -9.18 5.24
N ALA A 729 45.83 -9.82 4.09
CA ALA A 729 46.56 -9.30 2.93
C ALA A 729 45.70 -8.37 2.06
N GLY A 730 44.38 -8.56 2.06
CA GLY A 730 43.42 -7.93 1.15
C GLY A 730 43.29 -8.66 -0.20
N THR A 731 43.75 -9.91 -0.29
CA THR A 731 43.69 -10.77 -1.49
C THR A 731 42.35 -11.51 -1.59
N SER A 732 42.21 -12.41 -2.57
CA SER A 732 40.94 -13.01 -2.96
C SER A 732 40.98 -14.54 -2.90
N PRO A 733 40.27 -15.19 -1.94
CA PRO A 733 40.30 -16.65 -1.64
C PRO A 733 39.59 -17.52 -2.68
N LEU A 734 39.71 -17.16 -3.96
CA LEU A 734 39.15 -17.80 -5.14
C LEU A 734 40.10 -17.66 -6.36
N THR A 735 41.27 -17.04 -6.19
CA THR A 735 42.19 -16.61 -7.24
C THR A 735 43.63 -16.51 -6.71
N ASN A 736 44.43 -17.55 -6.97
CA ASN A 736 45.80 -17.75 -6.50
C ASN A 736 46.87 -16.76 -7.05
N ASP A 737 46.43 -15.64 -7.62
CA ASP A 737 47.15 -14.63 -8.42
C ASP A 737 46.20 -13.42 -8.53
N THR A 738 46.07 -12.65 -7.45
CA THR A 738 44.98 -11.66 -7.29
C THR A 738 45.08 -10.49 -8.27
N ASP A 739 46.30 -10.07 -8.64
CA ASP A 739 46.51 -8.95 -9.59
C ASP A 739 46.81 -9.36 -11.04
N SER A 740 47.02 -10.67 -11.29
CA SER A 740 47.25 -11.29 -12.60
C SER A 740 48.63 -11.02 -13.24
N ASP A 741 49.67 -10.82 -12.43
CA ASP A 741 51.08 -10.74 -12.83
C ASP A 741 51.70 -12.10 -13.24
N SER A 742 51.21 -13.22 -12.71
CA SER A 742 51.75 -14.61 -12.79
C SER A 742 52.72 -15.06 -11.69
N LEU A 743 52.93 -14.28 -10.63
CA LEU A 743 53.29 -14.81 -9.30
C LEU A 743 52.05 -15.45 -8.63
N SER A 744 52.18 -15.86 -7.37
CA SER A 744 51.06 -16.20 -6.52
C SER A 744 51.14 -15.42 -5.22
N ASP A 745 49.99 -15.13 -4.63
CA ASP A 745 49.86 -14.27 -3.46
C ASP A 745 50.74 -14.78 -2.29
N SER A 746 50.80 -16.10 -2.08
CA SER A 746 51.73 -16.74 -1.13
C SER A 746 53.21 -16.53 -1.44
N ALA A 747 53.58 -16.54 -2.73
CA ALA A 747 54.96 -16.38 -3.18
C ALA A 747 55.42 -14.92 -3.03
N GLU A 748 54.54 -13.97 -3.31
CA GLU A 748 54.80 -12.55 -3.09
C GLU A 748 55.00 -12.23 -1.62
N LEU A 749 54.05 -12.60 -0.77
CA LEU A 749 54.08 -12.31 0.67
C LEU A 749 55.26 -12.97 1.39
N PHE A 750 55.63 -14.21 1.02
CA PHE A 750 56.60 -15.02 1.77
C PHE A 750 57.94 -15.31 1.08
N ILE A 751 58.07 -15.14 -0.24
CA ILE A 751 59.31 -15.43 -0.99
C ILE A 751 59.96 -14.15 -1.52
N TYR A 752 59.20 -13.28 -2.18
CA TYR A 752 59.74 -12.12 -2.90
C TYR A 752 59.66 -10.80 -2.11
N GLY A 753 58.60 -10.63 -1.31
CA GLY A 753 58.33 -9.40 -0.54
C GLY A 753 57.66 -8.30 -1.37
N THR A 754 57.05 -8.67 -2.49
CA THR A 754 56.27 -7.84 -3.41
C THR A 754 54.83 -7.66 -2.92
N SER A 755 53.93 -7.14 -3.76
CA SER A 755 52.60 -6.66 -3.37
C SER A 755 51.52 -7.31 -4.24
N PRO A 756 50.79 -8.36 -3.78
CA PRO A 756 49.83 -9.16 -4.56
C PRO A 756 48.50 -8.45 -4.91
N LEU A 757 48.55 -7.12 -5.00
CA LEU A 757 47.46 -6.21 -5.36
C LEU A 757 47.95 -5.16 -6.39
N ASN A 758 49.18 -5.29 -6.91
CA ASN A 758 49.86 -4.32 -7.75
C ASN A 758 51.07 -4.95 -8.52
N PRO A 759 50.94 -5.24 -9.82
CA PRO A 759 51.85 -6.10 -10.61
C PRO A 759 53.15 -5.41 -11.09
N ASP A 760 53.65 -4.45 -10.31
CA ASP A 760 54.79 -3.54 -10.57
C ASP A 760 55.09 -2.83 -9.23
N THR A 761 55.70 -3.55 -8.28
CA THR A 761 55.75 -3.16 -6.84
C THR A 761 56.50 -1.85 -6.60
N ASP A 762 57.51 -1.53 -7.40
CA ASP A 762 58.32 -0.31 -7.23
C ASP A 762 58.02 0.83 -8.24
N PHE A 763 57.16 0.57 -9.23
CA PHE A 763 56.64 1.50 -10.23
C PHE A 763 57.63 1.94 -11.31
N ASP A 764 58.57 1.08 -11.71
CA ASP A 764 59.54 1.34 -12.79
C ASP A 764 59.09 0.94 -14.21
N LEU A 765 57.94 0.26 -14.32
CA LEU A 765 57.30 -0.31 -15.52
C LEU A 765 57.78 -1.71 -15.95
N LEU A 766 58.52 -2.42 -15.10
CA LEU A 766 58.75 -3.87 -15.17
C LEU A 766 57.73 -4.61 -14.26
N PRO A 767 57.18 -5.76 -14.69
CA PRO A 767 56.37 -6.60 -13.80
C PRO A 767 57.20 -7.50 -12.88
N ASP A 768 56.72 -7.71 -11.66
CA ASP A 768 57.43 -8.43 -10.60
C ASP A 768 57.78 -9.89 -11.01
N ALA A 769 56.84 -10.63 -11.64
CA ALA A 769 57.09 -11.95 -12.22
C ALA A 769 58.18 -11.94 -13.28
N TRP A 770 58.29 -10.88 -14.08
CA TRP A 770 59.28 -10.77 -15.14
C TRP A 770 60.67 -10.61 -14.55
N GLU A 771 60.82 -9.71 -13.57
CA GLU A 771 62.09 -9.52 -12.87
C GLU A 771 62.54 -10.78 -12.11
N VAL A 772 61.64 -11.40 -11.35
CA VAL A 772 61.88 -12.66 -10.64
C VAL A 772 62.39 -13.75 -11.60
N LYS A 773 61.75 -13.88 -12.77
CA LYS A 773 62.12 -14.84 -13.81
C LYS A 773 63.53 -14.62 -14.35
N TYR A 774 63.99 -13.37 -14.46
CA TYR A 774 65.34 -13.02 -14.94
C TYR A 774 66.36 -12.76 -13.81
N SER A 775 65.97 -12.93 -12.54
CA SER A 775 66.81 -12.68 -11.36
C SER A 775 67.25 -11.22 -11.18
N LEU A 776 66.37 -10.28 -11.57
CA LEU A 776 66.42 -8.87 -11.19
C LEU A 776 65.81 -8.68 -9.78
N ASN A 777 65.34 -7.49 -9.41
CA ASN A 777 64.97 -7.14 -8.03
C ASN A 777 63.73 -6.21 -7.99
N PRO A 778 62.51 -6.76 -7.87
CA PRO A 778 61.23 -6.03 -7.97
C PRO A 778 60.86 -5.22 -6.72
N LEU A 779 61.83 -4.48 -6.20
CA LEU A 779 61.77 -3.68 -4.97
C LEU A 779 62.64 -2.41 -5.05
N VAL A 780 63.34 -2.19 -6.17
CA VAL A 780 64.23 -1.04 -6.45
C VAL A 780 64.38 -0.82 -7.97
N ASP A 781 63.69 0.19 -8.54
CA ASP A 781 63.88 0.79 -9.89
C ASP A 781 65.27 0.48 -10.51
N ASP A 782 65.27 -0.53 -11.38
CA ASP A 782 66.44 -1.08 -12.07
C ASP A 782 66.27 -1.14 -13.60
N SER A 783 65.10 -0.70 -14.12
CA SER A 783 64.75 -0.38 -15.51
C SER A 783 65.85 0.25 -16.38
N HIS A 784 66.75 1.00 -15.74
CA HIS A 784 67.85 1.78 -16.31
C HIS A 784 69.23 1.11 -16.18
N LEU A 785 69.31 -0.10 -15.61
CA LEU A 785 70.52 -0.91 -15.57
C LEU A 785 70.72 -1.69 -16.87
N ASP A 786 71.98 -2.09 -17.06
CA ASP A 786 72.54 -2.85 -18.18
C ASP A 786 73.43 -3.94 -17.54
N PRO A 787 72.88 -5.13 -17.23
CA PRO A 787 73.55 -6.11 -16.36
C PRO A 787 74.65 -6.91 -17.07
N ASP A 788 74.52 -7.13 -18.38
CA ASP A 788 75.45 -7.91 -19.22
C ASP A 788 76.37 -7.07 -20.12
N MET A 789 76.11 -5.76 -20.25
CA MET A 789 76.94 -4.73 -20.90
C MET A 789 76.86 -4.74 -22.43
N ASP A 790 75.65 -4.85 -22.97
CA ASP A 790 75.33 -4.88 -24.41
C ASP A 790 74.96 -3.50 -25.04
N ASP A 791 74.70 -2.46 -24.23
CA ASP A 791 74.12 -1.13 -24.56
C ASP A 791 72.56 -1.04 -24.61
N LEU A 792 71.78 -2.09 -24.28
CA LEU A 792 70.35 -2.00 -23.91
C LEU A 792 70.15 -1.72 -22.39
N THR A 793 68.89 -1.61 -21.94
CA THR A 793 68.54 -1.59 -20.50
C THR A 793 67.35 -2.50 -20.23
N ASN A 794 67.20 -2.98 -18.99
CA ASN A 794 66.16 -3.94 -18.57
C ASN A 794 64.75 -3.62 -19.13
N LEU A 795 64.32 -2.35 -19.07
CA LEU A 795 63.02 -1.91 -19.61
C LEU A 795 62.94 -1.93 -21.15
N GLN A 796 64.05 -1.69 -21.86
CA GLN A 796 64.09 -1.82 -23.31
C GLN A 796 63.98 -3.30 -23.71
N GLU A 797 64.65 -4.17 -22.97
CA GLU A 797 64.67 -5.61 -23.19
C GLU A 797 63.32 -6.27 -22.91
N PHE A 798 62.63 -5.85 -21.84
CA PHE A 798 61.23 -6.22 -21.60
C PHE A 798 60.33 -5.91 -22.81
N TRP A 799 60.52 -4.75 -23.45
CA TRP A 799 59.75 -4.35 -24.64
C TRP A 799 60.18 -5.03 -25.95
N ILE A 800 61.39 -5.58 -26.03
CA ILE A 800 61.92 -6.29 -27.21
C ILE A 800 61.67 -7.81 -27.08
N GLY A 801 61.65 -8.35 -25.86
CA GLY A 801 61.47 -9.77 -25.54
C GLY A 801 62.78 -10.53 -25.27
N THR A 802 63.90 -9.82 -25.04
CA THR A 802 65.24 -10.39 -24.82
C THR A 802 65.45 -10.82 -23.36
N ASN A 803 66.68 -11.18 -23.00
CA ASN A 803 67.06 -11.62 -21.66
C ASN A 803 68.12 -10.66 -21.07
N PRO A 804 67.79 -9.86 -20.03
CA PRO A 804 68.68 -8.85 -19.43
C PRO A 804 69.85 -9.40 -18.60
N THR A 805 70.26 -10.63 -18.90
CA THR A 805 71.44 -11.28 -18.34
C THR A 805 72.28 -11.99 -19.41
N LEU A 806 71.88 -11.91 -20.68
CA LEU A 806 72.53 -12.49 -21.86
C LEU A 806 72.53 -11.49 -23.03
N ALA A 807 73.66 -10.79 -23.19
CA ALA A 807 73.99 -9.87 -24.28
C ALA A 807 73.98 -10.47 -25.71
N ASP A 808 73.42 -11.67 -25.90
CA ASP A 808 73.35 -12.51 -27.12
C ASP A 808 72.25 -13.55 -26.82
N SER A 809 70.97 -13.15 -26.94
CA SER A 809 69.81 -13.91 -26.42
C SER A 809 69.57 -15.26 -27.13
N ASP A 810 70.05 -15.44 -28.35
CA ASP A 810 69.85 -16.67 -29.14
C ASP A 810 71.14 -17.49 -29.41
N GLU A 811 72.29 -17.04 -28.88
CA GLU A 811 73.64 -17.62 -29.01
C GLU A 811 74.20 -17.66 -30.46
N ASP A 812 73.71 -16.80 -31.37
CA ASP A 812 74.19 -16.61 -32.75
C ASP A 812 75.61 -16.00 -32.83
N GLY A 813 75.96 -15.16 -31.85
CA GLY A 813 77.23 -14.42 -31.79
C GLY A 813 77.15 -12.95 -32.23
N TYR A 814 75.94 -12.39 -32.33
CA TYR A 814 75.70 -10.94 -32.35
C TYR A 814 75.33 -10.42 -30.95
N LEU A 815 75.00 -9.13 -30.85
CA LEU A 815 74.47 -8.55 -29.61
C LEU A 815 73.05 -8.07 -29.88
N ASP A 816 72.16 -8.20 -28.90
CA ASP A 816 70.75 -7.86 -29.02
C ASP A 816 70.56 -6.38 -29.38
N SER A 817 71.36 -5.48 -28.78
CA SER A 817 71.44 -4.06 -29.14
C SER A 817 71.88 -3.85 -30.58
N TRP A 818 72.82 -4.64 -31.09
CA TRP A 818 73.30 -4.52 -32.46
C TRP A 818 72.22 -4.96 -33.45
N GLU A 819 71.51 -6.03 -33.16
CA GLU A 819 70.44 -6.55 -34.01
C GLU A 819 69.23 -5.62 -34.04
N HIS A 820 68.76 -5.18 -32.87
CA HIS A 820 67.71 -4.17 -32.74
C HIS A 820 68.07 -2.89 -33.51
N ASN A 821 69.28 -2.35 -33.33
CA ASN A 821 69.73 -1.13 -34.02
C ASN A 821 69.93 -1.30 -35.54
N ASN A 822 70.06 -2.53 -36.06
CA ASN A 822 70.15 -2.80 -37.50
C ASN A 822 68.83 -3.29 -38.13
N GLY A 823 67.78 -3.52 -37.32
CA GLY A 823 66.47 -4.00 -37.78
C GLY A 823 66.43 -5.50 -38.06
N PHE A 824 67.22 -6.28 -37.32
CA PHE A 824 67.07 -7.74 -37.19
C PHE A 824 66.18 -8.06 -35.97
N ASP A 825 65.95 -9.35 -35.74
CA ASP A 825 65.11 -9.88 -34.66
C ASP A 825 66.05 -10.62 -33.69
N PRO A 826 66.33 -10.10 -32.47
CA PRO A 826 67.31 -10.68 -31.51
C PRO A 826 66.99 -12.08 -30.97
N LEU A 827 66.03 -12.77 -31.59
CA LEU A 827 65.56 -14.11 -31.25
C LEU A 827 65.52 -15.04 -32.50
N ASP A 828 66.08 -14.61 -33.64
CA ASP A 828 66.25 -15.42 -34.86
C ASP A 828 67.75 -15.64 -35.21
N PRO A 829 68.34 -16.81 -34.85
CA PRO A 829 69.78 -17.11 -35.01
C PRO A 829 70.17 -17.44 -36.46
N SER A 830 69.62 -16.68 -37.41
CA SER A 830 69.86 -16.76 -38.84
C SER A 830 70.82 -15.67 -39.34
N VAL A 831 71.12 -14.65 -38.52
CA VAL A 831 71.88 -13.45 -38.90
C VAL A 831 73.39 -13.73 -38.93
N GLY A 832 73.94 -14.36 -37.91
CA GLY A 832 75.30 -14.92 -37.86
C GLY A 832 75.53 -15.96 -38.94
N ALA A 833 74.51 -16.78 -39.27
CA ALA A 833 74.59 -17.71 -40.39
C ALA A 833 74.80 -16.99 -41.74
N ILE A 834 74.16 -15.82 -41.94
CA ILE A 834 74.35 -14.99 -43.14
C ILE A 834 75.76 -14.37 -43.15
N GLN A 835 76.23 -13.79 -42.05
CA GLN A 835 77.56 -13.16 -42.03
C GLN A 835 78.71 -14.18 -42.10
N TYR A 836 78.54 -15.38 -41.54
CA TYR A 836 79.53 -16.47 -41.65
C TYR A 836 79.73 -16.92 -43.12
N LEU A 837 78.67 -16.86 -43.93
CA LEU A 837 78.73 -17.09 -45.39
C LEU A 837 79.40 -15.94 -46.15
N VAL A 838 79.12 -14.69 -45.78
CA VAL A 838 79.68 -13.50 -46.46
C VAL A 838 81.17 -13.30 -46.13
N SER A 839 81.57 -13.51 -44.88
CA SER A 839 82.95 -13.32 -44.40
C SER A 839 83.94 -14.38 -44.92
N ASN A 840 83.49 -15.63 -45.09
CA ASN A 840 84.33 -16.72 -45.62
C ASN A 840 84.51 -16.70 -47.16
N LEU A 841 83.78 -15.84 -47.90
CA LEU A 841 83.84 -15.75 -49.36
C LEU A 841 84.50 -14.45 -49.85
N GLY A 842 85.80 -14.32 -49.58
CA GLY A 842 86.64 -13.22 -50.05
C GLY A 842 86.62 -13.02 -51.58
N TRP A 843 86.65 -11.76 -52.02
CA TRP A 843 86.38 -11.33 -53.39
C TRP A 843 87.32 -11.93 -54.46
N ILE A 844 86.83 -12.89 -55.28
CA ILE A 844 87.30 -13.07 -56.67
C ILE A 844 86.14 -13.37 -57.65
N GLY A 845 85.82 -12.38 -58.47
CA GLY A 845 85.79 -12.54 -59.94
C GLY A 845 84.73 -13.43 -60.60
N LEU A 846 83.65 -12.77 -61.05
CA LEU A 846 82.88 -13.04 -62.29
C LEU A 846 83.47 -14.05 -63.29
N GLY A 847 82.64 -14.99 -63.80
CA GLY A 847 82.74 -15.34 -65.23
C GLY A 847 82.55 -16.80 -65.70
N VAL A 848 81.55 -17.55 -65.22
CA VAL A 848 81.17 -18.83 -65.87
C VAL A 848 79.65 -18.94 -66.09
N ILE A 849 79.23 -18.85 -67.36
CA ILE A 849 78.05 -19.49 -68.01
C ILE A 849 76.74 -19.49 -67.17
N ALA A 850 75.69 -18.72 -67.47
CA ALA A 850 75.22 -18.12 -68.73
C ALA A 850 74.79 -19.11 -69.84
N ILE A 851 73.86 -20.02 -69.53
CA ILE A 851 73.02 -20.80 -70.47
C ILE A 851 71.66 -21.08 -69.77
N MET A 852 70.55 -21.16 -70.53
CA MET A 852 69.15 -21.22 -70.08
C MET A 852 68.64 -19.93 -69.36
N GLY A 853 67.66 -19.17 -69.85
CA GLY A 853 67.02 -19.20 -71.17
C GLY A 853 65.48 -19.29 -71.15
N THR A 854 64.82 -18.15 -70.90
CA THR A 854 63.51 -17.75 -71.49
C THR A 854 62.30 -18.69 -71.35
N ILE A 855 61.52 -18.53 -70.27
CA ILE A 855 60.04 -18.46 -70.26
C ILE A 855 59.68 -17.43 -69.16
N THR A 856 58.95 -16.33 -69.37
CA THR A 856 58.45 -15.67 -70.59
C THR A 856 58.46 -14.15 -70.41
N ALA A 857 58.34 -13.38 -71.48
CA ALA A 857 58.10 -11.93 -71.43
C ALA A 857 56.88 -11.52 -72.27
N LEU A 858 56.26 -10.39 -71.88
CA LEU A 858 55.41 -9.53 -72.72
C LEU A 858 54.17 -10.15 -73.43
N TRP A 859 53.02 -10.09 -72.77
CA TRP A 859 51.74 -9.61 -73.36
C TRP A 859 50.81 -9.22 -72.19
N ILE A 860 50.48 -7.94 -71.99
CA ILE A 860 49.47 -7.12 -72.68
C ILE A 860 48.02 -7.53 -72.35
N LEU A 861 47.25 -6.54 -71.87
CA LEU A 861 45.80 -6.44 -71.62
C LEU A 861 44.94 -7.64 -72.08
N LYS A 862 43.91 -8.08 -71.32
CA LYS A 862 42.77 -7.22 -70.93
C LYS A 862 41.79 -7.93 -69.96
N ARG A 863 41.36 -7.24 -68.88
CA ARG A 863 40.01 -7.17 -68.23
C ARG A 863 39.09 -8.42 -68.24
N TYR A 864 38.37 -8.77 -67.17
CA TYR A 864 37.66 -7.99 -66.13
C TYR A 864 37.58 -8.84 -64.82
N THR A 865 37.16 -8.39 -63.63
CA THR A 865 36.58 -7.16 -63.01
C THR A 865 37.06 -7.23 -61.54
N SER A 866 37.73 -6.24 -60.93
CA SER A 866 37.20 -5.01 -60.31
C SER A 866 36.09 -5.24 -59.26
N SER A 867 36.09 -4.62 -58.07
CA SER A 867 37.00 -3.56 -57.55
C SER A 867 36.67 -3.24 -56.07
N ASP A 868 37.70 -2.96 -55.26
CA ASP A 868 37.98 -1.75 -54.45
C ASP A 868 36.83 -1.14 -53.57
N THR A 869 37.05 -0.43 -52.45
CA THR A 869 38.20 0.33 -51.87
C THR A 869 38.34 0.02 -50.34
N TYR A 870 39.38 0.36 -49.55
CA TYR A 870 40.16 1.63 -49.39
C TYR A 870 39.25 2.81 -48.90
N GLU A 871 39.62 3.76 -48.03
CA GLU A 871 40.88 4.20 -47.37
C GLU A 871 40.56 5.18 -46.20
N GLY A 872 41.50 5.53 -45.31
CA GLY A 872 41.58 6.89 -44.71
C GLY A 872 41.66 7.09 -43.18
N TYR A 873 42.81 7.57 -42.70
CA TYR A 873 43.04 8.22 -41.37
C TYR A 873 42.69 9.73 -41.40
N PRO A 874 42.52 10.44 -40.24
CA PRO A 874 43.66 11.20 -39.65
C PRO A 874 43.68 11.43 -38.11
N TYR A 875 44.87 11.24 -37.52
CA TYR A 875 45.63 12.13 -36.60
C TYR A 875 45.02 12.97 -35.45
N ASP A 876 45.79 13.03 -34.36
CA ASP A 876 45.86 14.02 -33.25
C ASP A 876 44.64 14.22 -32.33
N GLY A 877 44.79 14.51 -31.03
CA GLY A 877 46.02 14.57 -30.22
C GLY A 877 45.87 15.40 -28.92
N PHE A 878 46.51 14.95 -27.84
CA PHE A 878 46.86 15.66 -26.59
C PHE A 878 45.96 16.81 -26.04
N THR A 879 45.32 16.53 -24.89
CA THR A 879 45.17 17.42 -23.72
C THR A 879 44.58 18.84 -23.87
N SER A 880 43.50 19.15 -23.12
CA SER A 880 43.62 19.88 -21.82
C SER A 880 42.35 20.66 -21.40
N ARG A 881 42.06 20.60 -20.09
CA ARG A 881 41.31 21.58 -19.29
C ARG A 881 39.94 22.06 -19.80
N LYS A 882 38.91 21.66 -19.06
CA LYS A 882 38.52 22.55 -17.95
C LYS A 882 38.46 21.77 -16.64
#